data_AF-A0A949ZIC0-F1
#
_entry.id   AF-A0A949ZIC0-F1
#
_cell.length_a   1.000
_cell.length_b   1.000
_cell.length_c   1.000
_cell.angle_alpha   90.00
_cell.angle_beta   90.00
_cell.angle_gamma   90.00
#
_symmetry.space_group_name_H-M   'P 1'
#
loop_
_entity.id
_entity.type
_entity.pdbx_description
1 polymer ?
#
loop_
_entity_poly.entity_id
_entity_poly.type
_entity_poly.pdbx_seq_one_letter_code
_entity_poly.pdbx_strand_id
1 'polypeptide(L)'
;MKILVTGAGGFLGTYVIDRLLANGHTDLRCMLRDRNKRGRIETVAARYRHAHIEYTAGNLKSPDDIGAAVNGADAVIHLASGMRGAIADLFLDSVVGSRNLLEAVGRRRMRVVLIGSFAVYGVARLGRGAKIDENTPLETEPVRRDPYAYTKLRQEELFWEYQQKNGFELVVFRPGVIYGPGGGHFSTRVGLPLGERFVYLGGRNRLPLSYAPNCAEAIVTAGLAPESAGQVFNVVDDDIPTCRQYFRQYCREVRPLRAWHVPYPLFLGLAFGMEKYHRYSRGQLPAVFTPYKVRSMWAGNGFDNSKLKNAGWQQPISTEEGIRRTFAAFRAELATAQHAVTDHSSSGVDLENPDHLAAGSGGSPRNTDGRSVSAPPQHDTPTVGSEFRKLYPGSLIIGCCANRNTETLQEVMTAFQRLWRSRNRLRLVVIGAGPAVDDARRFAERAGFIDDAFFAGEQPDYTPWLPAFDAYVQAAGSSAVPVAMLEAMAAGVTVVAMNSGLVAEVLVQGRCGLVAAGADTDALVAALESVLDDAELRGALGAAAQQFAQDQYGGSLFAGRASYGYRAEFPASGARRLLKRLFEAVYPRRALVWNGRRDVPQFALTFDDGPDAVFTPRILEILREHSLKATFFLIGNRIEEEPELTRYILSEGHELGNHSYSHPRLSTMPWRVAMREVAMTARLIEQVQGRPCTLFRPPFGRLALRSLYASVREGERFVMWSVDPKDFKAATPEEITSRLEAKPIVNGDIILYHGTNEAALQALPRLIEAAREGGRKGVTISEMRM
;
A
#
# COMPACT_ATOMS: atom_id res chain seq x y z
N MET A 1 24.67 28.07 21.04
CA MET A 1 23.77 26.92 21.01
C MET A 1 23.43 26.63 19.57
N LYS A 2 23.94 25.52 19.02
CA LYS A 2 23.68 25.08 17.65
C LYS A 2 22.44 24.21 17.59
N ILE A 3 21.43 24.62 16.81
CA ILE A 3 20.12 23.95 16.78
C ILE A 3 19.95 23.19 15.46
N LEU A 4 19.79 21.87 15.55
CA LEU A 4 19.39 21.04 14.42
C LEU A 4 17.87 21.10 14.23
N VAL A 5 17.42 21.49 13.05
CA VAL A 5 16.02 21.48 12.64
C VAL A 5 15.81 20.38 11.60
N THR A 6 15.14 19.29 11.98
CA THR A 6 14.71 18.27 11.00
C THR A 6 13.43 18.72 10.32
N GLY A 7 13.21 18.33 9.05
CA GLY A 7 12.02 18.78 8.31
C GLY A 7 12.01 20.30 8.03
N ALA A 8 13.18 20.95 8.07
CA ALA A 8 13.38 22.39 7.93
C ALA A 8 12.66 23.02 6.72
N GLY A 9 12.73 22.39 5.55
CA GLY A 9 12.04 22.83 4.32
C GLY A 9 10.54 22.50 4.26
N GLY A 10 9.96 21.98 5.34
CA GLY A 10 8.53 21.69 5.49
C GLY A 10 7.70 22.93 5.83
N PHE A 11 6.37 22.77 5.80
CA PHE A 11 5.42 23.88 6.02
C PHE A 11 5.60 24.58 7.37
N LEU A 12 5.64 23.83 8.48
CA LEU A 12 5.90 24.40 9.80
C LEU A 12 7.39 24.75 10.00
N GLY A 13 8.31 23.99 9.39
CA GLY A 13 9.75 24.16 9.55
C GLY A 13 10.25 25.55 9.15
N THR A 14 9.74 26.12 8.06
CA THR A 14 10.10 27.49 7.65
C THR A 14 9.65 28.56 8.64
N TYR A 15 8.51 28.36 9.32
CA TYR A 15 8.07 29.26 10.39
C TYR A 15 8.90 29.07 11.66
N VAL A 16 9.27 27.83 12.03
CA VAL A 16 10.15 27.58 13.17
C VAL A 16 11.51 28.25 12.97
N ILE A 17 12.09 28.19 11.77
CA ILE A 17 13.35 28.89 11.46
C ILE A 17 13.19 30.42 11.57
N ASP A 18 12.12 31.00 11.02
CA ASP A 18 11.81 32.43 11.17
C ASP A 18 11.71 32.84 12.66
N ARG A 19 11.04 32.02 13.48
CA ARG A 19 10.90 32.26 14.94
C ARG A 19 12.19 32.06 15.72
N LEU A 20 13.01 31.06 15.38
CA LEU A 20 14.33 30.84 16.00
C LEU A 20 15.24 32.06 15.78
N LEU A 21 15.32 32.52 14.52
CA LEU A 21 16.12 33.68 14.15
C LEU A 21 15.59 34.97 14.79
N ALA A 22 14.26 35.15 14.85
CA ALA A 22 13.63 36.28 15.54
C ALA A 22 13.90 36.31 17.05
N ASN A 23 14.03 35.14 17.70
CA ASN A 23 14.38 34.99 19.10
C ASN A 23 15.91 34.96 19.34
N GLY A 24 16.73 35.32 18.34
CA GLY A 24 18.19 35.46 18.50
C GLY A 24 19.00 34.16 18.40
N HIS A 25 18.38 33.02 18.05
CA HIS A 25 19.10 31.78 17.80
C HIS A 25 19.73 31.80 16.40
N THR A 26 20.98 32.26 16.33
CA THR A 26 21.67 32.56 15.05
C THR A 26 22.49 31.42 14.46
N ASP A 27 22.78 30.32 15.18
CA ASP A 27 23.52 29.16 14.65
C ASP A 27 22.58 27.95 14.47
N LEU A 28 22.16 27.73 13.23
CA LEU A 28 21.15 26.72 12.88
C LEU A 28 21.70 25.71 11.87
N ARG A 29 21.42 24.42 12.09
CA ARG A 29 21.60 23.38 11.08
C ARG A 29 20.25 22.94 10.54
N CYS A 30 20.01 23.17 9.25
CA CYS A 30 18.76 22.83 8.56
C CYS A 30 18.92 21.54 7.76
N MET A 31 18.28 20.45 8.21
CA MET A 31 18.31 19.17 7.50
C MET A 31 17.23 19.10 6.41
N LEU A 32 17.63 18.78 5.18
CA LEU A 32 16.80 18.77 3.99
C LEU A 32 16.85 17.43 3.24
N ARG A 33 15.70 16.75 3.11
CA ARG A 33 15.54 15.58 2.21
C ARG A 33 15.57 15.95 0.73
N ASP A 34 15.13 17.17 0.41
CA ASP A 34 15.02 17.70 -0.94
C ASP A 34 15.75 19.04 -1.00
N ARG A 35 16.87 19.08 -1.73
CA ARG A 35 17.72 20.27 -1.86
C ARG A 35 16.98 21.45 -2.50
N ASN A 36 15.97 21.20 -3.34
CA ASN A 36 15.20 22.26 -4.01
C ASN A 36 14.34 23.09 -3.04
N LYS A 37 14.10 22.60 -1.82
CA LYS A 37 13.35 23.35 -0.79
C LYS A 37 14.20 24.37 -0.03
N ARG A 38 15.52 24.40 -0.27
CA ARG A 38 16.47 25.33 0.35
C ARG A 38 16.08 26.79 0.15
N GLY A 39 15.63 27.19 -1.05
CA GLY A 39 15.21 28.56 -1.36
C GLY A 39 14.11 29.13 -0.45
N ARG A 40 13.26 28.27 0.14
CA ARG A 40 12.26 28.70 1.14
C ARG A 40 12.89 29.16 2.45
N ILE A 41 13.97 28.51 2.86
CA ILE A 41 14.74 28.87 4.06
C ILE A 41 15.59 30.09 3.75
N GLU A 42 16.22 30.17 2.58
CA GLU A 42 17.04 31.32 2.17
C GLU A 42 16.22 32.62 2.11
N THR A 43 14.96 32.56 1.67
CA THR A 43 14.02 33.70 1.70
C THR A 43 13.74 34.21 3.12
N VAL A 44 13.78 33.34 4.13
CA VAL A 44 13.67 33.72 5.56
C VAL A 44 15.01 34.23 6.07
N ALA A 45 16.09 33.49 5.83
CA ALA A 45 17.46 33.79 6.24
C ALA A 45 17.96 35.16 5.74
N ALA A 46 17.53 35.59 4.56
CA ALA A 46 17.88 36.90 3.98
C ALA A 46 17.49 38.09 4.86
N ARG A 47 16.53 37.93 5.79
CA ARG A 47 16.13 38.95 6.78
C ARG A 47 17.10 39.04 7.96
N TYR A 48 17.93 38.02 8.17
CA TYR A 48 18.77 37.80 9.36
C TYR A 48 20.23 37.63 8.95
N ARG A 49 20.84 38.68 8.37
CA ARG A 49 22.19 38.64 7.75
C ARG A 49 23.33 38.22 8.69
N HIS A 50 23.12 38.23 10.00
CA HIS A 50 24.10 37.81 11.01
C HIS A 50 23.95 36.33 11.43
N ALA A 51 23.00 35.60 10.85
CA ALA A 51 22.78 34.19 11.17
C ALA A 51 23.68 33.26 10.35
N HIS A 52 24.27 32.29 11.04
CA HIS A 52 24.97 31.16 10.46
C HIS A 52 23.97 30.01 10.24
N ILE A 53 23.67 29.70 8.97
CA ILE A 53 22.78 28.59 8.63
C ILE A 53 23.55 27.55 7.81
N GLU A 54 23.77 26.40 8.43
CA GLU A 54 24.35 25.21 7.80
C GLU A 54 23.23 24.38 7.15
N TYR A 55 23.40 24.00 5.87
CA TYR A 55 22.44 23.16 5.15
C TYR A 55 22.98 21.74 5.00
N THR A 56 22.37 20.78 5.69
CA THR A 56 22.72 19.36 5.57
C THR A 56 21.68 18.66 4.70
N ALA A 57 22.10 18.14 3.54
CA ALA A 57 21.24 17.25 2.77
C ALA A 57 21.29 15.85 3.41
N GLY A 58 20.14 15.20 3.57
CA GLY A 58 20.12 13.85 4.13
C GLY A 58 18.72 13.25 4.29
N ASN A 59 18.69 11.94 4.48
CA ASN A 59 17.52 11.10 4.65
C ASN A 59 17.47 10.59 6.09
N LEU A 60 16.35 10.82 6.81
CA LEU A 60 16.19 10.34 8.19
C LEU A 60 16.24 8.81 8.31
N LYS A 61 16.02 8.08 7.21
CA LYS A 61 16.16 6.63 7.15
C LYS A 61 17.63 6.15 7.09
N SER A 62 18.58 7.03 6.78
CA SER A 62 20.04 6.76 6.80
C SER A 62 20.60 7.08 8.20
N PRO A 63 21.18 6.10 8.93
CA PRO A 63 21.85 6.36 10.19
C PRO A 63 23.04 7.31 10.05
N ASP A 64 23.79 7.22 8.94
CA ASP A 64 25.00 8.03 8.70
C ASP A 64 24.68 9.50 8.47
N ASP A 65 23.69 9.80 7.62
CA ASP A 65 23.19 11.16 7.36
C ASP A 65 22.74 11.84 8.67
N ILE A 66 22.14 11.06 9.55
CA ILE A 66 21.60 11.50 10.84
C ILE A 66 22.71 11.65 11.88
N GLY A 67 23.67 10.73 11.94
CA GLY A 67 24.86 10.85 12.78
C GLY A 67 25.65 12.13 12.43
N ALA A 68 25.84 12.41 11.15
CA ALA A 68 26.45 13.64 10.66
C ALA A 68 25.62 14.89 11.04
N ALA A 69 24.30 14.85 10.86
CA ALA A 69 23.41 15.98 11.18
C ALA A 69 23.36 16.30 12.70
N VAL A 70 23.40 15.28 13.56
CA VAL A 70 23.38 15.42 15.03
C VAL A 70 24.76 15.78 15.61
N ASN A 71 25.86 15.56 14.86
CA ASN A 71 27.21 15.81 15.35
C ASN A 71 27.48 17.31 15.62
N GLY A 72 27.76 17.67 16.88
CA GLY A 72 27.98 19.06 17.29
C GLY A 72 26.72 19.92 17.37
N ALA A 73 25.53 19.33 17.44
CA ALA A 73 24.29 20.06 17.79
C ALA A 73 24.06 20.02 19.32
N ASP A 74 23.60 21.15 19.88
CA ASP A 74 23.26 21.31 21.31
C ASP A 74 21.76 21.06 21.57
N ALA A 75 20.94 21.20 20.53
CA ALA A 75 19.50 20.97 20.57
C ALA A 75 18.98 20.44 19.23
N VAL A 76 17.89 19.67 19.27
CA VAL A 76 17.17 19.17 18.09
C VAL A 76 15.70 19.57 18.18
N ILE A 77 15.17 20.21 17.13
CA ILE A 77 13.74 20.41 16.93
C ILE A 77 13.29 19.47 15.80
N HIS A 78 12.55 18.42 16.17
CA HIS A 78 12.15 17.35 15.26
C HIS A 78 10.75 17.58 14.71
N LEU A 79 10.68 18.21 13.53
CA LEU A 79 9.43 18.45 12.79
C LEU A 79 9.14 17.38 11.74
N ALA A 80 10.11 16.50 11.45
CA ALA A 80 9.98 15.52 10.38
C ALA A 80 8.97 14.40 10.74
N SER A 81 7.96 14.25 9.89
CA SER A 81 6.96 13.18 9.95
C SER A 81 6.23 13.08 8.62
N GLY A 82 5.87 11.86 8.23
CA GLY A 82 4.99 11.60 7.11
C GLY A 82 3.58 12.13 7.37
N MET A 83 3.07 12.96 6.45
CA MET A 83 1.68 13.47 6.51
C MET A 83 0.75 12.85 5.45
N ARG A 84 1.31 12.23 4.41
CA ARG A 84 0.61 11.62 3.26
C ARG A 84 1.48 10.49 2.70
N GLY A 85 0.87 9.36 2.35
CA GLY A 85 1.56 8.18 1.81
C GLY A 85 0.73 6.91 2.03
N ALA A 86 1.31 5.75 1.74
CA ALA A 86 0.88 4.48 2.32
C ALA A 86 1.15 4.45 3.83
N ILE A 87 0.58 3.48 4.55
CA ILE A 87 0.82 3.31 6.00
C ILE A 87 2.31 3.05 6.27
N ALA A 88 2.94 2.22 5.43
CA ALA A 88 4.38 1.97 5.47
C ALA A 88 5.19 3.26 5.30
N ASP A 89 4.92 4.09 4.29
CA ASP A 89 5.61 5.38 4.10
C ASP A 89 5.50 6.29 5.33
N LEU A 90 4.29 6.40 5.90
CA LEU A 90 4.03 7.22 7.09
C LEU A 90 4.81 6.71 8.31
N PHE A 91 4.95 5.39 8.45
CA PHE A 91 5.67 4.73 9.53
C PHE A 91 7.19 4.82 9.35
N LEU A 92 7.71 4.64 8.13
CA LEU A 92 9.12 4.83 7.80
C LEU A 92 9.55 6.30 8.00
N ASP A 93 8.82 7.27 7.45
CA ASP A 93 9.13 8.70 7.55
C ASP A 93 8.95 9.26 8.98
N SER A 94 8.12 8.65 9.84
CA SER A 94 7.83 9.17 11.18
C SER A 94 8.42 8.34 12.33
N VAL A 95 8.38 7.02 12.28
CA VAL A 95 8.82 6.14 13.39
C VAL A 95 10.26 5.70 13.18
N VAL A 96 10.60 5.12 12.01
CA VAL A 96 11.98 4.67 11.74
C VAL A 96 12.95 5.85 11.65
N GLY A 97 12.58 6.91 10.94
CA GLY A 97 13.38 8.14 10.91
C GLY A 97 13.57 8.81 12.28
N SER A 98 12.63 8.62 13.21
CA SER A 98 12.79 9.06 14.59
C SER A 98 13.68 8.13 15.42
N ARG A 99 13.60 6.81 15.23
CA ARG A 99 14.48 5.85 15.89
C ARG A 99 15.93 6.16 15.59
N ASN A 100 16.28 6.31 14.31
CA ASN A 100 17.64 6.63 13.87
C ASN A 100 18.14 7.96 14.49
N LEU A 101 17.27 8.97 14.58
CA LEU A 101 17.58 10.23 15.27
C LEU A 101 17.89 10.01 16.76
N LEU A 102 17.05 9.25 17.46
CA LEU A 102 17.21 8.97 18.90
C LEU A 102 18.40 8.05 19.21
N GLU A 103 18.76 7.17 18.27
CA GLU A 103 19.98 6.36 18.32
C GLU A 103 21.23 7.26 18.16
N ALA A 104 21.23 8.22 17.22
CA ALA A 104 22.31 9.18 17.04
C ALA A 104 22.42 10.26 18.13
N VAL A 105 21.29 10.63 18.76
CA VAL A 105 21.27 11.40 20.02
C VAL A 105 22.04 10.63 21.10
N GLY A 106 21.82 9.32 21.18
CA GLY A 106 22.47 8.45 22.17
C GLY A 106 22.24 8.99 23.59
N ARG A 107 23.28 8.90 24.44
CA ARG A 107 23.29 9.43 25.82
C ARG A 107 23.79 10.89 25.90
N ARG A 108 23.76 11.65 24.81
CA ARG A 108 24.19 13.06 24.83
C ARG A 108 23.19 13.88 25.64
N ARG A 109 23.68 14.73 26.54
CA ARG A 109 22.84 15.69 27.27
C ARG A 109 22.43 16.82 26.33
N MET A 110 21.34 16.60 25.60
CA MET A 110 20.86 17.46 24.52
C MET A 110 19.38 17.77 24.72
N ARG A 111 18.95 18.97 24.34
CA ARG A 111 17.53 19.35 24.32
C ARG A 111 16.87 18.79 23.05
N VAL A 112 15.80 18.01 23.21
CA VAL A 112 15.08 17.37 22.10
C VAL A 112 13.61 17.80 22.15
N VAL A 113 13.15 18.48 21.11
CA VAL A 113 11.78 18.96 20.99
C VAL A 113 11.04 18.16 19.91
N LEU A 114 10.06 17.36 20.31
CA LEU A 114 9.22 16.56 19.41
C LEU A 114 7.92 17.30 19.07
N ILE A 115 7.56 17.33 17.78
CA ILE A 115 6.25 17.79 17.33
C ILE A 115 5.32 16.59 17.11
N GLY A 116 4.55 16.27 18.15
CA GLY A 116 3.47 15.27 18.17
C GLY A 116 2.20 15.77 17.46
N SER A 117 1.01 15.42 17.97
CA SER A 117 -0.27 15.92 17.45
C SER A 117 -1.46 15.59 18.36
N PHE A 118 -2.54 16.37 18.32
CA PHE A 118 -3.87 16.00 18.86
C PHE A 118 -4.43 14.67 18.30
N ALA A 119 -3.78 14.07 17.31
CA ALA A 119 -4.08 12.73 16.83
C ALA A 119 -3.85 11.63 17.89
N VAL A 120 -2.96 11.84 18.87
CA VAL A 120 -2.59 10.83 19.88
C VAL A 120 -3.59 10.67 21.02
N TYR A 121 -4.56 11.56 21.19
CA TYR A 121 -5.55 11.50 22.28
C TYR A 121 -6.71 10.54 21.99
N GLY A 122 -7.05 9.66 22.93
CA GLY A 122 -8.10 8.62 22.84
C GLY A 122 -9.54 9.13 22.93
N VAL A 123 -9.88 10.13 22.12
CA VAL A 123 -11.14 10.89 22.26
C VAL A 123 -12.39 10.16 21.76
N ALA A 124 -12.26 8.99 21.12
CA ALA A 124 -13.38 8.23 20.54
C ALA A 124 -14.35 7.65 21.59
N ARG A 125 -13.83 7.41 22.80
CA ARG A 125 -14.57 6.85 23.94
C ARG A 125 -15.04 7.91 24.93
N LEU A 126 -14.63 9.17 24.76
CA LEU A 126 -15.07 10.30 25.58
C LEU A 126 -16.52 10.69 25.24
N GLY A 127 -17.21 11.31 26.21
CA GLY A 127 -18.51 11.93 25.99
C GLY A 127 -18.44 13.07 24.96
N ARG A 128 -19.57 13.34 24.28
CA ARG A 128 -19.65 14.48 23.36
C ARG A 128 -19.42 15.79 24.10
N GLY A 129 -18.60 16.68 23.53
CA GLY A 129 -18.27 17.96 24.15
C GLY A 129 -17.17 17.90 25.21
N ALA A 130 -16.46 16.77 25.34
CA ALA A 130 -15.31 16.65 26.25
C ALA A 130 -14.27 17.76 25.99
N LYS A 131 -13.64 18.25 27.07
CA LYS A 131 -12.50 19.16 27.00
C LYS A 131 -11.22 18.34 26.87
N ILE A 132 -10.37 18.67 25.89
CA ILE A 132 -9.09 17.99 25.63
C ILE A 132 -7.95 18.86 26.16
N ASP A 133 -7.15 18.27 27.04
CA ASP A 133 -5.97 18.83 27.71
C ASP A 133 -4.80 17.82 27.65
N GLU A 134 -3.65 18.13 28.26
CA GLU A 134 -2.48 17.26 28.27
C GLU A 134 -2.64 15.97 29.08
N ASN A 135 -3.59 15.95 30.02
CA ASN A 135 -3.91 14.82 30.89
C ASN A 135 -4.91 13.84 30.24
N THR A 136 -5.50 14.23 29.10
CA THR A 136 -6.45 13.40 28.37
C THR A 136 -5.78 12.07 27.95
N PRO A 137 -6.42 10.90 28.19
CA PRO A 137 -5.83 9.60 27.87
C PRO A 137 -5.40 9.46 26.40
N LEU A 138 -4.34 8.69 26.17
CA LEU A 138 -3.84 8.39 24.83
C LEU A 138 -4.76 7.43 24.06
N GLU A 139 -4.54 7.36 22.75
CA GLU A 139 -5.35 6.59 21.82
C GLU A 139 -5.12 5.09 21.98
N THR A 140 -6.20 4.35 22.22
CA THR A 140 -6.15 2.91 22.56
C THR A 140 -6.43 2.01 21.38
N GLU A 141 -7.07 2.52 20.32
CA GLU A 141 -7.31 1.77 19.08
C GLU A 141 -6.91 2.61 17.85
N PRO A 142 -5.66 3.10 17.77
CA PRO A 142 -5.24 4.09 16.77
C PRO A 142 -5.44 3.61 15.32
N VAL A 143 -5.27 2.30 15.07
CA VAL A 143 -5.52 1.66 13.76
C VAL A 143 -6.98 1.81 13.31
N ARG A 144 -7.95 1.86 14.23
CA ARG A 144 -9.39 2.06 13.92
C ARG A 144 -9.75 3.52 13.61
N ARG A 145 -8.89 4.45 13.97
CA ARG A 145 -9.07 5.90 13.75
C ARG A 145 -8.55 6.30 12.39
N ASP A 146 -7.24 6.33 12.22
CA ASP A 146 -6.55 6.55 10.96
C ASP A 146 -5.03 6.24 11.10
N PRO A 147 -4.33 5.96 9.99
CA PRO A 147 -2.90 5.64 10.02
C PRO A 147 -2.00 6.75 10.61
N TYR A 148 -2.39 8.02 10.47
CA TYR A 148 -1.61 9.14 10.96
C TYR A 148 -1.63 9.21 12.50
N ALA A 149 -2.78 8.92 13.12
CA ALA A 149 -2.90 8.76 14.57
C ALA A 149 -1.99 7.64 15.10
N TYR A 150 -1.96 6.49 14.42
CA TYR A 150 -1.05 5.38 14.77
C TYR A 150 0.43 5.77 14.67
N THR A 151 0.86 6.34 13.55
CA THR A 151 2.28 6.72 13.38
C THR A 151 2.71 7.84 14.32
N LYS A 152 1.81 8.77 14.66
CA LYS A 152 2.11 9.82 15.65
C LYS A 152 2.14 9.31 17.08
N LEU A 153 1.27 8.38 17.46
CA LEU A 153 1.31 7.76 18.77
C LEU A 153 2.61 6.95 18.95
N ARG A 154 2.94 6.05 18.01
CA ARG A 154 4.18 5.25 18.08
C ARG A 154 5.44 6.12 18.00
N GLN A 155 5.42 7.22 17.24
CA GLN A 155 6.50 8.21 17.24
C GLN A 155 6.67 8.81 18.65
N GLU A 156 5.59 9.22 19.32
CA GLU A 156 5.67 9.84 20.65
C GLU A 156 6.10 8.85 21.74
N GLU A 157 5.55 7.63 21.75
CA GLU A 157 5.98 6.54 22.64
C GLU A 157 7.49 6.26 22.53
N LEU A 158 8.01 6.16 21.31
CA LEU A 158 9.42 5.91 21.05
C LEU A 158 10.34 7.00 21.63
N PHE A 159 9.92 8.27 21.59
CA PHE A 159 10.67 9.35 22.21
C PHE A 159 10.70 9.21 23.74
N TRP A 160 9.59 8.82 24.38
CA TRP A 160 9.56 8.55 25.82
C TRP A 160 10.39 7.32 26.22
N GLU A 161 10.30 6.22 25.47
CA GLU A 161 11.14 5.02 25.65
C GLU A 161 12.63 5.38 25.61
N TYR A 162 13.06 6.15 24.61
CA TYR A 162 14.45 6.57 24.47
C TYR A 162 14.85 7.64 25.50
N GLN A 163 13.94 8.53 25.91
CA GLN A 163 14.21 9.51 26.97
C GLN A 163 14.51 8.81 28.29
N GLN A 164 13.71 7.80 28.66
CA GLN A 164 13.94 6.98 29.86
C GLN A 164 15.26 6.18 29.77
N LYS A 165 15.59 5.64 28.59
CA LYS A 165 16.80 4.85 28.35
C LYS A 165 18.10 5.67 28.33
N ASN A 166 18.05 6.90 27.80
CA ASN A 166 19.23 7.68 27.45
C ASN A 166 19.39 8.99 28.23
N GLY A 167 18.34 9.52 28.88
CA GLY A 167 18.43 10.67 29.79
C GLY A 167 18.56 12.05 29.15
N PHE A 168 18.24 12.21 27.85
CA PHE A 168 18.17 13.54 27.22
C PHE A 168 16.94 14.33 27.69
N GLU A 169 16.93 15.65 27.45
CA GLU A 169 15.83 16.53 27.86
C GLU A 169 14.76 16.60 26.77
N LEU A 170 13.63 15.90 26.96
CA LEU A 170 12.53 15.87 26.01
C LEU A 170 11.47 16.94 26.31
N VAL A 171 10.98 17.64 25.28
CA VAL A 171 9.75 18.44 25.31
C VAL A 171 8.85 18.01 24.16
N VAL A 172 7.55 17.83 24.40
CA VAL A 172 6.60 17.38 23.37
C VAL A 172 5.50 18.40 23.15
N PHE A 173 5.38 18.89 21.91
CA PHE A 173 4.25 19.73 21.50
C PHE A 173 3.23 18.89 20.75
N ARG A 174 1.97 18.91 21.19
CA ARG A 174 0.84 18.30 20.51
C ARG A 174 0.00 19.41 19.85
N PRO A 175 0.29 19.81 18.60
CA PRO A 175 -0.53 20.77 17.89
C PRO A 175 -1.86 20.16 17.41
N GLY A 176 -2.84 21.05 17.22
CA GLY A 176 -4.06 20.79 16.47
C GLY A 176 -3.83 20.72 14.96
N VAL A 177 -4.79 21.23 14.21
CA VAL A 177 -4.72 21.42 12.76
C VAL A 177 -3.90 22.69 12.49
N ILE A 178 -2.64 22.51 12.11
CA ILE A 178 -1.77 23.61 11.73
C ILE A 178 -2.25 24.21 10.40
N TYR A 179 -2.44 25.53 10.34
CA TYR A 179 -2.92 26.25 9.15
C TYR A 179 -2.13 27.56 8.93
N GLY A 180 -2.14 28.07 7.69
CA GLY A 180 -1.39 29.26 7.32
C GLY A 180 -1.19 29.41 5.81
N PRO A 181 -0.65 30.54 5.32
CA PRO A 181 -0.22 30.73 3.93
C PRO A 181 0.72 29.62 3.43
N GLY A 182 0.44 29.00 2.29
CA GLY A 182 1.17 27.81 1.81
C GLY A 182 0.77 26.48 2.48
N GLY A 183 -0.25 26.49 3.34
CA GLY A 183 -0.92 25.32 3.90
C GLY A 183 -2.06 24.79 3.01
N GLY A 184 -2.84 23.82 3.50
CA GLY A 184 -3.98 23.28 2.76
C GLY A 184 -5.30 24.02 3.05
N HIS A 185 -6.12 24.25 2.02
CA HIS A 185 -7.39 25.00 2.15
C HIS A 185 -8.40 24.44 3.16
N PHE A 186 -8.46 23.12 3.35
CA PHE A 186 -9.40 22.48 4.28
C PHE A 186 -8.75 21.31 5.02
N SER A 187 -9.02 21.26 6.33
CA SER A 187 -8.87 20.05 7.12
C SER A 187 -9.98 19.05 6.79
N THR A 188 -9.66 17.75 6.83
CA THR A 188 -10.63 16.66 6.73
C THR A 188 -11.74 16.75 7.80
N ARG A 189 -11.49 17.43 8.93
CA ARG A 189 -12.47 17.73 9.98
C ARG A 189 -13.58 18.69 9.53
N VAL A 190 -13.33 19.58 8.56
CA VAL A 190 -14.36 20.51 8.04
C VAL A 190 -15.28 19.78 7.06
N GLY A 191 -14.71 19.01 6.14
CA GLY A 191 -15.42 18.27 5.12
C GLY A 191 -14.47 17.69 4.06
N LEU A 192 -15.05 17.09 3.01
CA LEU A 192 -14.31 16.50 1.90
C LEU A 192 -14.86 17.01 0.54
N PRO A 193 -14.01 17.22 -0.47
CA PRO A 193 -14.47 17.44 -1.84
C PRO A 193 -15.05 16.16 -2.44
N LEU A 194 -16.14 16.29 -3.18
CA LEU A 194 -16.85 15.23 -3.91
C LEU A 194 -17.30 15.79 -5.28
N GLY A 195 -16.43 15.67 -6.26
CA GLY A 195 -16.57 16.38 -7.54
C GLY A 195 -16.57 17.90 -7.35
N GLU A 196 -17.51 18.60 -8.00
CA GLU A 196 -17.75 20.03 -7.82
C GLU A 196 -18.41 20.41 -6.48
N ARG A 197 -18.86 19.41 -5.70
CA ARG A 197 -19.58 19.62 -4.44
C ARG A 197 -18.66 19.35 -3.25
N PHE A 198 -18.96 19.98 -2.11
CA PHE A 198 -18.23 19.79 -0.87
C PHE A 198 -19.13 19.14 0.19
N VAL A 199 -18.75 17.95 0.68
CA VAL A 199 -19.48 17.28 1.77
C VAL A 199 -19.00 17.88 3.08
N TYR A 200 -19.84 18.73 3.66
CA TYR A 200 -19.57 19.49 4.86
C TYR A 200 -20.07 18.73 6.10
N LEU A 201 -19.13 18.18 6.86
CA LEU A 201 -19.35 17.24 7.98
C LEU A 201 -19.23 17.93 9.35
N GLY A 202 -18.48 19.04 9.43
CA GLY A 202 -18.03 19.61 10.69
C GLY A 202 -19.12 20.22 11.58
N GLY A 203 -20.23 20.69 11.02
CA GLY A 203 -21.36 21.23 11.82
C GLY A 203 -20.95 22.33 12.82
N ARG A 204 -21.43 22.21 14.06
CA ARG A 204 -21.06 23.11 15.19
C ARG A 204 -19.76 22.70 15.90
N ASN A 205 -19.02 21.70 15.43
CA ASN A 205 -17.81 21.24 16.10
C ASN A 205 -16.72 22.32 15.99
N ARG A 206 -16.05 22.63 17.11
CA ARG A 206 -14.86 23.49 17.14
C ARG A 206 -13.74 22.84 16.33
N LEU A 207 -13.08 23.61 15.49
CA LEU A 207 -11.92 23.16 14.72
C LEU A 207 -10.68 23.49 15.55
N PRO A 208 -9.89 22.51 16.04
CA PRO A 208 -8.68 22.79 16.81
C PRO A 208 -7.64 23.37 15.86
N LEU A 209 -7.63 24.69 15.67
CA LEU A 209 -6.72 25.39 14.77
C LEU A 209 -5.47 25.84 15.53
N SER A 210 -4.33 25.75 14.87
CA SER A 210 -3.05 26.27 15.37
C SER A 210 -2.40 27.07 14.24
N TYR A 211 -2.34 28.39 14.32
CA TYR A 211 -1.78 29.18 13.23
C TYR A 211 -0.28 28.92 13.14
N ALA A 212 0.26 28.69 11.95
CA ALA A 212 1.63 28.18 11.80
C ALA A 212 2.71 29.09 12.46
N PRO A 213 2.64 30.44 12.37
CA PRO A 213 3.46 31.35 13.18
C PRO A 213 3.27 31.20 14.70
N ASN A 214 2.03 31.12 15.19
CA ASN A 214 1.73 30.95 16.62
C ASN A 214 2.31 29.63 17.16
N CYS A 215 2.14 28.57 16.37
CA CYS A 215 2.65 27.24 16.67
C CYS A 215 4.19 27.20 16.66
N ALA A 216 4.81 27.90 15.71
CA ALA A 216 6.26 28.04 15.67
C ALA A 216 6.80 28.83 16.87
N GLU A 217 6.10 29.90 17.30
CA GLU A 217 6.48 30.67 18.49
C GLU A 217 6.43 29.78 19.74
N ALA A 218 5.36 29.00 19.93
CA ALA A 218 5.24 28.05 21.05
C ALA A 218 6.38 27.03 21.10
N ILE A 219 6.77 26.49 19.94
CA ILE A 219 7.85 25.51 19.81
C ILE A 219 9.20 26.11 20.18
N VAL A 220 9.44 27.39 19.82
CA VAL A 220 10.71 28.08 20.11
C VAL A 220 10.77 28.52 21.57
N THR A 221 9.78 29.27 22.05
CA THR A 221 9.82 29.87 23.40
C THR A 221 9.71 28.79 24.47
N ALA A 222 8.64 28.00 24.48
CA ALA A 222 8.46 26.96 25.48
C ALA A 222 9.32 25.71 25.21
N GLY A 223 9.77 25.42 23.98
CA GLY A 223 10.54 24.20 23.71
C GLY A 223 12.00 24.29 24.16
N LEU A 224 12.58 25.48 24.08
CA LEU A 224 13.96 25.76 24.48
C LEU A 224 14.07 26.30 25.93
N ALA A 225 12.94 26.65 26.57
CA ALA A 225 12.91 27.03 27.98
C ALA A 225 13.39 25.89 28.91
N PRO A 226 14.33 26.14 29.85
CA PRO A 226 14.88 25.11 30.74
C PRO A 226 13.80 24.29 31.47
N GLU A 227 12.82 24.96 32.07
CA GLU A 227 11.73 24.44 32.88
C GLU A 227 10.75 23.51 32.13
N SER A 228 10.75 23.52 30.81
CA SER A 228 9.91 22.66 29.98
C SER A 228 10.39 21.21 29.86
N ALA A 229 11.55 20.85 30.42
CA ALA A 229 12.05 19.49 30.35
C ALA A 229 11.05 18.48 30.95
N GLY A 230 10.77 17.40 30.20
CA GLY A 230 9.76 16.40 30.54
C GLY A 230 8.31 16.84 30.32
N GLN A 231 8.05 18.05 29.80
CA GLN A 231 6.69 18.56 29.62
C GLN A 231 6.09 18.21 28.25
N VAL A 232 4.80 17.91 28.28
CA VAL A 232 3.89 17.95 27.12
C VAL A 232 3.13 19.28 27.12
N PHE A 233 2.92 19.88 25.95
CA PHE A 233 2.07 21.05 25.75
C PHE A 233 1.13 20.90 24.56
N ASN A 234 -0.14 21.29 24.74
CA ASN A 234 -1.11 21.44 23.67
C ASN A 234 -0.91 22.78 22.96
N VAL A 235 -0.87 22.76 21.63
CA VAL A 235 -0.76 23.98 20.82
C VAL A 235 -2.04 24.15 20.01
N VAL A 236 -2.92 25.01 20.50
CA VAL A 236 -4.16 25.43 19.83
C VAL A 236 -4.35 26.92 20.07
N ASP A 237 -4.79 27.65 19.06
CA ASP A 237 -5.09 29.07 19.18
C ASP A 237 -6.32 29.30 20.10
N ASP A 238 -6.49 30.53 20.56
CA ASP A 238 -7.67 31.02 21.26
C ASP A 238 -8.87 31.20 20.32
N ASP A 239 -10.08 31.34 20.87
CA ASP A 239 -11.31 31.69 20.15
C ASP A 239 -11.59 30.89 18.85
N ILE A 240 -11.15 29.63 18.83
CA ILE A 240 -11.20 28.77 17.64
C ILE A 240 -12.61 28.64 17.05
N PRO A 241 -12.77 28.82 15.73
CA PRO A 241 -14.07 28.81 15.09
C PRO A 241 -14.68 27.41 15.08
N THR A 242 -16.01 27.36 15.03
CA THR A 242 -16.68 26.14 14.56
C THR A 242 -16.40 25.90 13.08
N CYS A 243 -16.45 24.64 12.66
CA CYS A 243 -16.34 24.26 11.25
C CYS A 243 -17.35 25.03 10.36
N ARG A 244 -18.51 25.43 10.91
CA ARG A 244 -19.51 26.25 10.21
C ARG A 244 -19.04 27.67 9.96
N GLN A 245 -18.43 28.32 10.96
CA GLN A 245 -17.89 29.67 10.83
C GLN A 245 -16.75 29.67 9.81
N TYR A 246 -15.76 28.79 9.97
CA TYR A 246 -14.63 28.67 9.05
C TYR A 246 -15.06 28.40 7.60
N PHE A 247 -15.98 27.44 7.37
CA PHE A 247 -16.46 27.12 6.03
C PHE A 247 -17.25 28.27 5.39
N ARG A 248 -18.09 28.97 6.15
CA ARG A 248 -18.84 30.14 5.63
C ARG A 248 -17.91 31.30 5.30
N GLN A 249 -16.92 31.57 6.15
CA GLN A 249 -15.94 32.62 5.93
C GLN A 249 -15.09 32.31 4.68
N TYR A 250 -14.59 31.07 4.52
CA TYR A 250 -13.91 30.63 3.30
C TYR A 250 -14.79 30.85 2.05
N CYS A 251 -16.08 30.47 2.11
CA CYS A 251 -16.99 30.64 0.98
C CYS A 251 -17.23 32.11 0.59
N ARG A 252 -17.16 33.02 1.57
CA ARG A 252 -17.33 34.46 1.38
C ARG A 252 -16.04 35.14 0.88
N GLU A 253 -14.90 34.69 1.40
CA GLU A 253 -13.62 35.38 1.23
C GLU A 253 -12.69 34.75 0.19
N VAL A 254 -12.80 33.46 -0.10
CA VAL A 254 -11.86 32.77 -1.00
C VAL A 254 -12.53 32.39 -2.31
N ARG A 255 -13.59 31.57 -2.25
CA ARG A 255 -14.45 31.22 -3.39
C ARG A 255 -15.74 30.55 -2.94
N PRO A 256 -16.88 30.77 -3.63
CA PRO A 256 -18.12 30.06 -3.33
C PRO A 256 -17.97 28.56 -3.60
N LEU A 257 -18.50 27.73 -2.70
CA LEU A 257 -18.54 26.26 -2.85
C LEU A 257 -19.96 25.73 -2.66
N ARG A 258 -20.41 24.90 -3.61
CA ARG A 258 -21.68 24.17 -3.49
C ARG A 258 -21.52 23.04 -2.47
N ALA A 259 -22.11 23.16 -1.29
CA ALA A 259 -21.90 22.20 -0.20
C ALA A 259 -23.17 21.48 0.26
N TRP A 260 -22.99 20.21 0.63
CA TRP A 260 -24.01 19.40 1.29
C TRP A 260 -23.64 19.26 2.77
N HIS A 261 -24.47 19.78 3.67
CA HIS A 261 -24.31 19.62 5.11
C HIS A 261 -24.88 18.28 5.58
N VAL A 262 -24.07 17.45 6.22
CA VAL A 262 -24.52 16.20 6.85
C VAL A 262 -24.53 16.38 8.37
N PRO A 263 -25.71 16.40 9.03
CA PRO A 263 -25.78 16.48 10.49
C PRO A 263 -25.11 15.29 11.18
N TYR A 264 -24.47 15.51 12.33
CA TYR A 264 -23.74 14.47 13.07
C TYR A 264 -24.52 13.17 13.32
N PRO A 265 -25.81 13.16 13.74
CA PRO A 265 -26.55 11.92 13.94
C PRO A 265 -26.73 11.11 12.65
N LEU A 266 -27.02 11.80 11.53
CA LEU A 266 -27.12 11.17 10.22
C LEU A 266 -25.76 10.60 9.77
N PHE A 267 -24.68 11.35 9.99
CA PHE A 267 -23.34 10.90 9.62
C PHE A 267 -22.89 9.68 10.44
N LEU A 268 -23.18 9.65 11.73
CA LEU A 268 -22.91 8.49 12.59
C LEU A 268 -23.73 7.26 12.18
N GLY A 269 -25.01 7.46 11.83
CA GLY A 269 -25.87 6.39 11.28
C GLY A 269 -25.37 5.85 9.95
N LEU A 270 -24.95 6.72 9.03
CA LEU A 270 -24.32 6.33 7.76
C LEU A 270 -23.02 5.54 7.99
N ALA A 271 -22.15 5.98 8.91
CA ALA A 271 -20.91 5.27 9.24
C ALA A 271 -21.18 3.89 9.86
N PHE A 272 -22.21 3.75 10.70
CA PHE A 272 -22.64 2.44 11.23
C PHE A 272 -23.17 1.52 10.11
N GLY A 273 -23.95 2.07 9.17
CA GLY A 273 -24.40 1.36 7.98
C GLY A 273 -23.24 0.92 7.09
N MET A 274 -22.24 1.78 6.87
CA MET A 274 -21.03 1.46 6.10
C MET A 274 -20.18 0.39 6.79
N GLU A 275 -19.97 0.44 8.10
CA GLU A 275 -19.21 -0.57 8.84
C GLU A 275 -19.95 -1.92 8.89
N LYS A 276 -21.29 -1.92 9.00
CA LYS A 276 -22.10 -3.13 8.89
C LYS A 276 -22.06 -3.71 7.48
N TYR A 277 -22.12 -2.87 6.44
CA TYR A 277 -22.01 -3.30 5.05
C TYR A 277 -20.60 -3.80 4.70
N HIS A 278 -19.54 -3.16 5.22
CA HIS A 278 -18.15 -3.60 5.04
C HIS A 278 -17.94 -5.02 5.60
N ARG A 279 -18.45 -5.29 6.80
CA ARG A 279 -18.46 -6.64 7.39
C ARG A 279 -19.30 -7.63 6.57
N TYR A 280 -20.54 -7.27 6.25
CA TYR A 280 -21.45 -8.11 5.44
C TYR A 280 -20.86 -8.47 4.07
N SER A 281 -20.22 -7.51 3.39
CA SER A 281 -19.66 -7.67 2.05
C SER A 281 -18.23 -8.21 2.03
N ARG A 282 -17.69 -8.66 3.18
CA ARG A 282 -16.29 -9.15 3.32
C ARG A 282 -15.29 -8.18 2.66
N GLY A 283 -15.44 -6.90 2.99
CA GLY A 283 -14.58 -5.81 2.51
C GLY A 283 -14.67 -5.47 1.02
N GLN A 284 -15.74 -5.83 0.30
CA GLN A 284 -15.91 -5.41 -1.11
C GLN A 284 -15.96 -3.88 -1.25
N LEU A 285 -16.54 -3.17 -0.28
CA LEU A 285 -16.37 -1.72 -0.12
C LEU A 285 -15.65 -1.41 1.21
N PRO A 286 -14.64 -0.52 1.23
CA PRO A 286 -13.96 -0.14 2.46
C PRO A 286 -14.85 0.74 3.35
N ALA A 287 -14.79 0.55 4.67
CA ALA A 287 -15.44 1.43 5.65
C ALA A 287 -14.68 2.76 5.80
N VAL A 288 -14.76 3.63 4.79
CA VAL A 288 -14.06 4.94 4.75
C VAL A 288 -14.34 5.80 6.00
N PHE A 289 -15.55 5.66 6.53
CA PHE A 289 -16.00 6.20 7.81
C PHE A 289 -16.55 5.08 8.70
N THR A 290 -15.92 4.86 9.84
CA THR A 290 -16.41 4.00 10.92
C THR A 290 -17.06 4.86 12.02
N PRO A 291 -17.98 4.32 12.83
CA PRO A 291 -18.52 5.04 14.00
C PRO A 291 -17.41 5.52 14.95
N TYR A 292 -16.32 4.75 15.06
CA TYR A 292 -15.14 5.08 15.83
C TYR A 292 -14.51 6.39 15.34
N LYS A 293 -14.09 6.44 14.08
CA LYS A 293 -13.50 7.61 13.42
C LYS A 293 -14.43 8.82 13.43
N VAL A 294 -15.75 8.59 13.31
CA VAL A 294 -16.74 9.68 13.41
C VAL A 294 -16.74 10.33 14.80
N ARG A 295 -16.68 9.52 15.87
CA ARG A 295 -16.55 10.03 17.24
C ARG A 295 -15.20 10.73 17.45
N SER A 296 -14.08 10.14 16.99
CA SER A 296 -12.73 10.72 17.14
C SER A 296 -12.57 12.14 16.57
N MET A 297 -13.34 12.50 15.54
CA MET A 297 -13.17 13.77 14.82
C MET A 297 -14.32 14.77 15.00
N TRP A 298 -15.55 14.30 15.28
CA TRP A 298 -16.78 15.13 15.26
C TRP A 298 -17.66 15.03 16.51
N ALA A 299 -17.13 14.52 17.64
CA ALA A 299 -17.87 14.48 18.91
C ALA A 299 -18.21 15.87 19.52
N GLY A 300 -17.57 16.95 19.06
CA GLY A 300 -17.85 18.33 19.48
C GLY A 300 -16.95 18.87 20.60
N ASN A 301 -15.77 18.27 20.76
CA ASN A 301 -14.85 18.52 21.85
C ASN A 301 -14.33 19.98 21.90
N GLY A 302 -14.06 20.45 23.11
CA GLY A 302 -13.25 21.65 23.38
C GLY A 302 -11.78 21.31 23.50
N PHE A 303 -10.91 22.31 23.42
CA PHE A 303 -9.45 22.14 23.46
C PHE A 303 -8.84 23.21 24.37
N ASP A 304 -7.83 22.84 25.15
CA ASP A 304 -7.17 23.70 26.13
C ASP A 304 -5.73 24.02 25.72
N ASN A 305 -5.28 25.24 26.05
CA ASN A 305 -3.90 25.73 25.89
C ASN A 305 -3.36 26.40 27.17
N SER A 306 -4.06 26.27 28.31
CA SER A 306 -3.75 26.98 29.56
C SER A 306 -2.39 26.59 30.10
N LYS A 307 -2.01 25.31 29.98
CA LYS A 307 -0.69 24.83 30.42
C LYS A 307 0.45 25.50 29.64
N LEU A 308 0.29 25.65 28.32
CA LEU A 308 1.25 26.33 27.46
C LEU A 308 1.35 27.83 27.81
N LYS A 309 0.23 28.48 28.09
CA LYS A 309 0.20 29.89 28.56
C LYS A 309 0.89 30.08 29.92
N ASN A 310 0.67 29.15 30.84
CA ASN A 310 1.33 29.15 32.15
C ASN A 310 2.85 28.94 32.04
N ALA A 311 3.34 28.33 30.95
CA ALA A 311 4.75 28.24 30.58
C ALA A 311 5.27 29.47 29.79
N GLY A 312 4.60 30.61 29.92
CA GLY A 312 5.05 31.90 29.37
C GLY A 312 4.69 32.18 27.90
N TRP A 313 4.07 31.24 27.19
CA TRP A 313 3.65 31.48 25.81
C TRP A 313 2.44 32.42 25.74
N GLN A 314 2.54 33.45 24.90
CA GLN A 314 1.41 34.30 24.52
C GLN A 314 1.15 34.13 23.02
N GLN A 315 -0.12 34.09 22.63
CA GLN A 315 -0.51 33.97 21.22
C GLN A 315 -0.16 35.27 20.45
N PRO A 316 0.82 35.27 19.52
CA PRO A 316 1.30 36.51 18.92
C PRO A 316 0.33 37.11 17.89
N ILE A 317 -0.48 36.27 17.24
CA ILE A 317 -1.42 36.68 16.19
C ILE A 317 -2.79 36.08 16.51
N SER A 318 -3.83 36.91 16.60
CA SER A 318 -5.19 36.45 16.86
C SER A 318 -5.69 35.48 15.80
N THR A 319 -6.58 34.58 16.18
CA THR A 319 -7.10 33.51 15.30
C THR A 319 -7.86 34.07 14.10
N GLU A 320 -8.58 35.17 14.29
CA GLU A 320 -9.23 35.93 13.21
C GLU A 320 -8.20 36.47 12.20
N GLU A 321 -7.12 37.09 12.66
CA GLU A 321 -6.05 37.63 11.82
C GLU A 321 -5.28 36.51 11.09
N GLY A 322 -5.02 35.38 11.77
CA GLY A 322 -4.42 34.19 11.18
C GLY A 322 -5.27 33.61 10.05
N ILE A 323 -6.59 33.53 10.24
CA ILE A 323 -7.54 33.11 9.20
C ILE A 323 -7.56 34.10 8.03
N ARG A 324 -7.65 35.41 8.31
CA ARG A 324 -7.67 36.47 7.29
C ARG A 324 -6.41 36.44 6.40
N ARG A 325 -5.21 36.31 7.00
CA ARG A 325 -3.94 36.15 6.27
C ARG A 325 -3.92 34.88 5.42
N THR A 326 -4.41 33.78 5.97
CA THR A 326 -4.48 32.49 5.26
C THR A 326 -5.41 32.57 4.04
N PHE A 327 -6.59 33.18 4.18
CA PHE A 327 -7.55 33.34 3.09
C PHE A 327 -7.08 34.34 2.03
N ALA A 328 -6.34 35.38 2.41
CA ALA A 328 -5.65 36.26 1.47
C ALA A 328 -4.64 35.52 0.59
N ALA A 329 -3.82 34.65 1.19
CA ALA A 329 -2.88 33.79 0.44
C ALA A 329 -3.62 32.84 -0.52
N PHE A 330 -4.68 32.17 -0.07
CA PHE A 330 -5.48 31.29 -0.91
C PHE A 330 -6.16 31.99 -2.09
N ARG A 331 -6.57 33.26 -1.95
CA ARG A 331 -7.05 34.09 -3.07
C ARG A 331 -5.95 34.29 -4.12
N ALA A 332 -4.74 34.68 -3.68
CA ALA A 332 -3.62 34.94 -4.59
C ALA A 332 -3.15 33.67 -5.32
N GLU A 333 -3.10 32.53 -4.63
CA GLU A 333 -2.80 31.21 -5.21
C GLU A 333 -3.80 30.85 -6.33
N LEU A 334 -5.12 31.05 -6.08
CA LEU A 334 -6.16 30.77 -7.07
C LEU A 334 -6.10 31.71 -8.28
N ALA A 335 -5.86 33.01 -8.07
CA ALA A 335 -5.71 33.97 -9.15
C ALA A 335 -4.50 33.64 -10.05
N THR A 336 -3.38 33.23 -9.45
CA THR A 336 -2.17 32.84 -10.19
C THR A 336 -2.41 31.56 -11.00
N ALA A 337 -3.09 30.57 -10.42
CA ALA A 337 -3.42 29.32 -11.11
C ALA A 337 -4.35 29.51 -12.32
N GLN A 338 -5.20 30.55 -12.33
CA GLN A 338 -6.04 30.87 -13.49
C GLN A 338 -5.25 31.45 -14.67
N HIS A 339 -4.16 32.20 -14.41
CA HIS A 339 -3.29 32.74 -15.46
C HIS A 339 -2.34 31.68 -16.05
N ALA A 340 -1.87 30.72 -15.25
CA ALA A 340 -0.99 29.65 -15.76
C ALA A 340 -1.68 28.68 -16.73
N VAL A 341 -3.02 28.59 -16.72
CA VAL A 341 -3.79 27.70 -17.60
C VAL A 341 -3.96 28.29 -19.02
N THR A 342 -3.80 29.61 -19.20
CA THR A 342 -3.91 30.25 -20.53
C THR A 342 -2.66 30.11 -21.39
N ASP A 343 -1.47 29.98 -20.79
CA ASP A 343 -0.19 29.98 -21.53
C ASP A 343 0.25 28.61 -22.10
N HIS A 344 -0.25 27.49 -21.55
CA HIS A 344 0.19 26.14 -21.97
C HIS A 344 -0.57 25.54 -23.16
N SER A 345 -1.11 26.40 -24.05
CA SER A 345 -1.79 25.99 -25.28
C SER A 345 -0.90 26.04 -26.54
N SER A 346 0.42 26.29 -26.41
CA SER A 346 1.32 26.51 -27.56
C SER A 346 2.74 25.93 -27.40
N SER A 347 2.89 24.61 -27.51
CA SER A 347 4.10 23.95 -28.04
C SER A 347 3.94 22.42 -28.05
N GLY A 348 3.87 21.82 -29.24
CA GLY A 348 4.06 20.38 -29.45
C GLY A 348 5.40 20.12 -30.15
N VAL A 349 6.04 19.00 -29.85
CA VAL A 349 7.23 18.47 -30.57
C VAL A 349 7.13 16.94 -30.59
N ASP A 350 7.53 16.35 -31.72
CA ASP A 350 7.27 14.96 -32.12
C ASP A 350 8.30 13.90 -31.63
N LEU A 351 8.02 12.65 -32.01
CA LEU A 351 8.77 11.41 -31.75
C LEU A 351 9.72 11.05 -32.90
N GLU A 352 10.80 10.31 -32.62
CA GLU A 352 11.55 9.35 -33.48
C GLU A 352 12.84 8.92 -32.72
N ASN A 353 13.56 7.81 -32.98
CA ASN A 353 13.24 6.39 -33.26
C ASN A 353 14.54 5.57 -32.92
N PRO A 354 14.52 4.28 -32.57
CA PRO A 354 15.72 3.53 -32.12
C PRO A 354 16.32 2.62 -33.21
N ASP A 355 17.57 2.15 -33.05
CA ASP A 355 18.00 0.84 -33.59
C ASP A 355 19.36 0.29 -33.07
N HIS A 356 19.62 -1.00 -33.39
CA HIS A 356 20.90 -1.78 -33.35
C HIS A 356 21.40 -2.30 -31.98
N LEU A 357 21.56 -3.62 -31.72
CA LEU A 357 22.33 -4.66 -32.44
C LEU A 357 21.94 -6.09 -32.00
N ALA A 358 22.42 -7.13 -32.73
CA ALA A 358 22.00 -8.53 -32.54
C ALA A 358 23.14 -9.56 -32.40
N ALA A 359 22.76 -10.75 -31.91
CA ALA A 359 23.36 -12.09 -32.09
C ALA A 359 24.67 -12.48 -31.38
N GLY A 360 24.68 -13.71 -30.83
CA GLY A 360 25.84 -14.43 -30.31
C GLY A 360 25.47 -15.81 -29.75
N SER A 361 25.78 -16.88 -30.48
CA SER A 361 25.34 -18.27 -30.20
C SER A 361 26.46 -19.17 -29.69
N GLY A 362 26.13 -20.20 -28.89
CA GLY A 362 26.85 -21.50 -28.97
C GLY A 362 27.03 -22.30 -27.67
N GLY A 363 26.92 -23.63 -27.79
CA GLY A 363 27.64 -24.58 -26.93
C GLY A 363 26.81 -25.33 -25.87
N SER A 364 26.49 -26.61 -26.16
CA SER A 364 26.08 -27.60 -25.15
C SER A 364 27.07 -28.77 -25.16
N PRO A 365 27.34 -29.38 -23.99
CA PRO A 365 27.74 -30.79 -23.96
C PRO A 365 26.85 -31.64 -23.02
N ARG A 366 26.57 -32.87 -23.49
CA ARG A 366 26.33 -34.06 -22.65
C ARG A 366 27.71 -34.49 -22.06
N ASN A 367 27.92 -35.31 -21.04
CA ASN A 367 27.20 -36.38 -20.31
C ASN A 367 27.78 -36.36 -18.85
N THR A 368 27.55 -37.25 -17.87
CA THR A 368 26.81 -38.52 -17.66
C THR A 368 26.60 -38.68 -16.14
N ASP A 369 25.74 -39.62 -15.70
CA ASP A 369 26.12 -40.72 -14.80
C ASP A 369 24.92 -41.57 -14.37
N GLY A 370 25.11 -42.90 -14.31
CA GLY A 370 24.05 -43.84 -14.00
C GLY A 370 23.83 -44.03 -12.50
N ARG A 371 22.67 -43.63 -12.00
CA ARG A 371 22.07 -44.16 -10.77
C ARG A 371 20.60 -44.47 -11.04
N SER A 372 20.16 -45.68 -10.69
CA SER A 372 18.78 -46.11 -10.88
C SER A 372 17.87 -45.43 -9.86
N VAL A 373 17.00 -44.53 -10.33
CA VAL A 373 15.91 -43.98 -9.51
C VAL A 373 14.70 -44.87 -9.68
N SER A 374 14.38 -45.65 -8.65
CA SER A 374 13.05 -46.27 -8.51
C SER A 374 12.07 -45.19 -8.05
N ALA A 375 11.29 -44.64 -8.98
CA ALA A 375 10.27 -43.64 -8.66
C ALA A 375 9.23 -44.22 -7.67
N PRO A 376 8.87 -43.49 -6.60
CA PRO A 376 7.79 -43.90 -5.70
C PRO A 376 6.41 -43.80 -6.41
N PRO A 377 5.41 -44.60 -6.02
CA PRO A 377 4.14 -44.71 -6.73
C PRO A 377 3.26 -43.45 -6.60
N GLN A 378 2.50 -43.16 -7.66
CA GLN A 378 1.77 -41.91 -7.92
C GLN A 378 0.55 -41.60 -7.02
N HIS A 379 0.43 -42.15 -5.82
CA HIS A 379 -0.80 -42.02 -4.99
C HIS A 379 -0.68 -41.30 -3.64
N ASP A 380 0.51 -40.93 -3.18
CA ASP A 380 0.69 -40.11 -1.95
C ASP A 380 1.60 -38.89 -2.22
N THR A 381 1.17 -37.98 -3.11
CA THR A 381 1.85 -36.68 -3.29
C THR A 381 1.36 -35.70 -2.22
N PRO A 382 2.21 -35.23 -1.29
CA PRO A 382 1.78 -34.34 -0.22
C PRO A 382 1.19 -33.03 -0.74
N THR A 383 0.03 -32.66 -0.21
CA THR A 383 -0.67 -31.41 -0.55
C THR A 383 -0.43 -30.31 0.48
N VAL A 384 -0.04 -30.70 1.70
CA VAL A 384 0.30 -29.80 2.82
C VAL A 384 1.58 -30.25 3.54
N GLY A 385 2.23 -29.32 4.24
CA GLY A 385 3.50 -29.60 4.92
C GLY A 385 3.41 -30.69 5.99
N SER A 386 2.26 -30.84 6.65
CA SER A 386 2.07 -31.89 7.68
C SER A 386 2.02 -33.31 7.11
N GLU A 387 1.71 -33.48 5.82
CA GLU A 387 1.84 -34.76 5.10
C GLU A 387 3.31 -34.98 4.71
N PHE A 388 3.95 -33.96 4.15
CA PHE A 388 5.36 -34.01 3.74
C PHE A 388 6.30 -34.34 4.92
N ARG A 389 6.09 -33.72 6.10
CA ARG A 389 6.86 -33.96 7.33
C ARG A 389 6.70 -35.41 7.85
N LYS A 390 5.59 -36.10 7.54
CA LYS A 390 5.38 -37.52 7.89
C LYS A 390 6.14 -38.48 6.98
N LEU A 391 6.33 -38.12 5.70
CA LEU A 391 7.13 -38.92 4.76
C LEU A 391 8.63 -38.83 5.06
N TYR A 392 9.09 -37.68 5.58
CA TYR A 392 10.50 -37.42 5.86
C TYR A 392 10.77 -37.12 7.34
N PRO A 393 10.41 -38.02 8.28
CA PRO A 393 10.59 -37.79 9.71
C PRO A 393 12.08 -37.56 10.02
N GLY A 394 12.39 -36.60 10.90
CA GLY A 394 13.77 -36.29 11.30
C GLY A 394 14.69 -35.80 10.18
N SER A 395 14.14 -35.34 9.06
CA SER A 395 14.89 -34.64 8.00
C SER A 395 14.79 -33.13 8.21
N LEU A 396 15.85 -32.39 7.88
CA LEU A 396 15.81 -30.93 7.85
C LEU A 396 15.21 -30.46 6.52
N ILE A 397 14.27 -29.54 6.58
CA ILE A 397 13.50 -29.07 5.42
C ILE A 397 13.72 -27.58 5.21
N ILE A 398 14.32 -27.23 4.08
CA ILE A 398 14.39 -25.86 3.56
C ILE A 398 13.18 -25.65 2.65
N GLY A 399 12.42 -24.59 2.88
CA GLY A 399 11.31 -24.20 2.00
C GLY A 399 11.58 -22.86 1.30
N CYS A 400 11.21 -22.71 0.04
CA CYS A 400 11.21 -21.41 -0.65
C CYS A 400 9.96 -21.26 -1.52
N CYS A 401 9.46 -20.02 -1.64
CA CYS A 401 8.43 -19.69 -2.62
C CYS A 401 9.07 -18.97 -3.82
N ALA A 402 8.57 -19.21 -5.02
CA ALA A 402 8.99 -18.55 -6.25
C ALA A 402 7.79 -17.95 -6.98
N ASN A 403 7.87 -16.66 -7.29
CA ASN A 403 6.91 -15.96 -8.13
C ASN A 403 7.28 -16.07 -9.62
N ARG A 404 6.27 -16.15 -10.49
CA ARG A 404 6.41 -16.62 -11.89
C ARG A 404 7.47 -15.89 -12.73
N ASN A 405 7.66 -14.56 -12.55
CA ASN A 405 8.44 -13.71 -13.49
C ASN A 405 9.53 -12.81 -12.86
N THR A 406 9.87 -12.90 -11.56
CA THR A 406 10.72 -11.87 -10.89
C THR A 406 11.84 -12.36 -9.97
N GLU A 407 11.99 -13.66 -9.72
CA GLU A 407 12.94 -14.18 -8.72
C GLU A 407 13.88 -15.23 -9.33
N THR A 408 15.18 -15.19 -9.00
CA THR A 408 16.15 -16.22 -9.39
C THR A 408 16.25 -17.28 -8.31
N LEU A 409 15.95 -18.54 -8.66
CA LEU A 409 16.20 -19.67 -7.75
C LEU A 409 17.64 -20.19 -7.82
N GLN A 410 18.47 -19.71 -8.75
CA GLN A 410 19.78 -20.27 -9.05
C GLN A 410 20.71 -20.35 -7.82
N GLU A 411 20.77 -19.28 -7.03
CA GLU A 411 21.58 -19.19 -5.83
C GLU A 411 21.05 -20.09 -4.71
N VAL A 412 19.72 -20.20 -4.57
CA VAL A 412 19.05 -21.11 -3.62
C VAL A 412 19.34 -22.57 -3.98
N MET A 413 19.24 -22.94 -5.25
CA MET A 413 19.53 -24.30 -5.73
C MET A 413 21.01 -24.66 -5.58
N THR A 414 21.90 -23.69 -5.83
CA THR A 414 23.35 -23.87 -5.68
C THR A 414 23.75 -24.00 -4.21
N ALA A 415 23.17 -23.19 -3.32
CA ALA A 415 23.36 -23.31 -1.88
C ALA A 415 22.85 -24.66 -1.36
N PHE A 416 21.64 -25.08 -1.77
CA PHE A 416 21.08 -26.39 -1.42
C PHE A 416 22.00 -27.53 -1.85
N GLN A 417 22.49 -27.54 -3.10
CA GLN A 417 23.36 -28.59 -3.61
C GLN A 417 24.62 -28.78 -2.75
N ARG A 418 25.23 -27.68 -2.30
CA ARG A 418 26.44 -27.70 -1.45
C ARG A 418 26.14 -28.29 -0.07
N LEU A 419 25.07 -27.83 0.57
CA LEU A 419 24.59 -28.33 1.87
C LEU A 419 24.19 -29.81 1.81
N TRP A 420 23.52 -30.22 0.74
CA TRP A 420 23.06 -31.59 0.51
C TRP A 420 24.23 -32.59 0.38
N ARG A 421 25.36 -32.18 -0.22
CA ARG A 421 26.56 -33.02 -0.32
C ARG A 421 27.23 -33.31 1.03
N SER A 422 27.07 -32.43 2.02
CA SER A 422 27.67 -32.59 3.37
C SER A 422 26.67 -33.08 4.43
N ARG A 423 25.37 -33.12 4.14
CA ARG A 423 24.31 -33.41 5.13
C ARG A 423 23.39 -34.56 4.69
N ASN A 424 23.43 -35.65 5.44
CA ASN A 424 22.42 -36.70 5.34
C ASN A 424 21.05 -36.15 5.81
N ARG A 425 19.97 -36.47 5.07
CA ARG A 425 18.56 -36.12 5.39
C ARG A 425 18.25 -34.61 5.33
N LEU A 426 18.83 -33.89 4.38
CA LEU A 426 18.36 -32.56 3.98
C LEU A 426 17.31 -32.68 2.87
N ARG A 427 16.30 -31.80 2.87
CA ARG A 427 15.21 -31.75 1.88
C ARG A 427 14.95 -30.31 1.43
N LEU A 428 14.66 -30.12 0.15
CA LEU A 428 14.17 -28.85 -0.39
C LEU A 428 12.67 -28.96 -0.69
N VAL A 429 11.91 -27.91 -0.41
CA VAL A 429 10.54 -27.73 -0.88
C VAL A 429 10.45 -26.41 -1.65
N VAL A 430 10.20 -26.50 -2.95
CA VAL A 430 9.97 -25.33 -3.81
C VAL A 430 8.47 -25.21 -4.07
N ILE A 431 7.88 -24.06 -3.72
CA ILE A 431 6.47 -23.76 -3.95
C ILE A 431 6.36 -22.64 -5.00
N GLY A 432 5.54 -22.86 -6.03
CA GLY A 432 5.39 -21.97 -7.17
C GLY A 432 5.41 -22.73 -8.50
N ALA A 433 5.30 -21.97 -9.58
CA ALA A 433 5.39 -22.45 -10.96
C ALA A 433 6.02 -21.36 -11.85
N GLY A 434 6.42 -21.72 -13.07
CA GLY A 434 7.01 -20.81 -14.06
C GLY A 434 8.48 -21.08 -14.33
N PRO A 435 9.11 -20.32 -15.26
CA PRO A 435 10.42 -20.65 -15.83
C PRO A 435 11.53 -20.87 -14.78
N ALA A 436 11.58 -20.03 -13.73
CA ALA A 436 12.56 -20.16 -12.66
C ALA A 436 12.43 -21.49 -11.87
N VAL A 437 11.20 -22.01 -11.72
CA VAL A 437 10.92 -23.29 -11.06
C VAL A 437 11.28 -24.46 -11.97
N ASP A 438 11.05 -24.32 -13.28
CA ASP A 438 11.43 -25.32 -14.27
C ASP A 438 12.96 -25.40 -14.45
N ASP A 439 13.65 -24.26 -14.41
CA ASP A 439 15.12 -24.21 -14.39
C ASP A 439 15.70 -24.77 -13.09
N ALA A 440 15.07 -24.50 -11.94
CA ALA A 440 15.42 -25.14 -10.68
C ALA A 440 15.25 -26.67 -10.75
N ARG A 441 14.15 -27.17 -11.34
CA ARG A 441 13.94 -28.61 -11.55
C ARG A 441 15.03 -29.21 -12.45
N ARG A 442 15.29 -28.61 -13.62
CA ARG A 442 16.38 -28.99 -14.53
C ARG A 442 17.77 -28.90 -13.89
N PHE A 443 17.97 -28.01 -12.92
CA PHE A 443 19.20 -27.94 -12.14
C PHE A 443 19.29 -29.13 -11.17
N ALA A 444 18.24 -29.41 -10.38
CA ALA A 444 18.21 -30.51 -9.42
C ALA A 444 18.40 -31.89 -10.09
N GLU A 445 17.82 -32.09 -11.28
CA GLU A 445 18.03 -33.27 -12.13
C GLU A 445 19.50 -33.42 -12.54
N ARG A 446 20.11 -32.38 -13.15
CA ARG A 446 21.52 -32.39 -13.55
C ARG A 446 22.49 -32.49 -12.37
N ALA A 447 22.08 -31.98 -11.21
CA ALA A 447 22.88 -31.96 -9.99
C ALA A 447 22.77 -33.25 -9.15
N GLY A 448 21.84 -34.16 -9.49
CA GLY A 448 21.68 -35.47 -8.86
C GLY A 448 20.95 -35.48 -7.52
N PHE A 449 20.17 -34.44 -7.19
CA PHE A 449 19.42 -34.33 -5.93
C PHE A 449 17.90 -34.20 -6.09
N ILE A 450 17.36 -34.46 -7.29
CA ILE A 450 15.92 -34.33 -7.60
C ILE A 450 15.01 -35.10 -6.64
N ASP A 451 15.42 -36.29 -6.19
CA ASP A 451 14.64 -37.12 -5.23
C ASP A 451 14.57 -36.52 -3.81
N ASP A 452 15.47 -35.58 -3.50
CA ASP A 452 15.52 -34.85 -2.23
C ASP A 452 14.96 -33.41 -2.35
N ALA A 453 14.49 -33.02 -3.54
CA ALA A 453 13.90 -31.71 -3.85
C ALA A 453 12.46 -31.83 -4.35
N PHE A 454 11.50 -31.47 -3.48
CA PHE A 454 10.08 -31.54 -3.78
C PHE A 454 9.55 -30.23 -4.37
N PHE A 455 8.95 -30.31 -5.55
CA PHE A 455 8.36 -29.18 -6.25
C PHE A 455 6.83 -29.23 -6.10
N ALA A 456 6.29 -28.49 -5.13
CA ALA A 456 4.88 -28.54 -4.74
C ALA A 456 3.89 -27.90 -5.73
N GLY A 457 4.41 -27.31 -6.82
CA GLY A 457 3.62 -26.58 -7.81
C GLY A 457 3.06 -25.25 -7.25
N GLU A 458 2.15 -24.65 -8.01
CA GLU A 458 1.48 -23.42 -7.60
C GLU A 458 0.43 -23.71 -6.51
N GLN A 459 0.57 -23.05 -5.36
CA GLN A 459 -0.29 -23.26 -4.19
C GLN A 459 -1.11 -21.98 -3.91
N PRO A 460 -2.46 -22.03 -4.00
CA PRO A 460 -3.32 -20.87 -3.71
C PRO A 460 -3.25 -20.34 -2.27
N ASP A 461 -2.80 -21.18 -1.34
CA ASP A 461 -2.38 -20.83 0.02
C ASP A 461 -1.25 -21.79 0.43
N TYR A 462 0.00 -21.31 0.44
CA TYR A 462 1.16 -22.10 0.86
C TYR A 462 1.38 -22.11 2.37
N THR A 463 0.58 -21.39 3.16
CA THR A 463 0.79 -21.38 4.63
C THR A 463 0.62 -22.72 5.34
N PRO A 464 -0.14 -23.73 4.85
CA PRO A 464 -0.09 -25.09 5.38
C PRO A 464 1.25 -25.80 5.21
N TRP A 465 2.16 -25.26 4.40
CA TRP A 465 3.53 -25.77 4.23
C TRP A 465 4.53 -25.17 5.21
N LEU A 466 4.33 -23.92 5.65
CA LEU A 466 5.26 -23.21 6.52
C LEU A 466 5.61 -23.99 7.82
N PRO A 467 4.68 -24.62 8.55
CA PRO A 467 5.02 -25.38 9.77
C PRO A 467 5.88 -26.63 9.54
N ALA A 468 6.10 -27.04 8.29
CA ALA A 468 6.97 -28.16 7.94
C ALA A 468 8.41 -27.72 7.58
N PHE A 469 8.67 -26.42 7.44
CA PHE A 469 9.98 -25.88 7.14
C PHE A 469 10.76 -25.64 8.44
N ASP A 470 12.01 -26.08 8.48
CA ASP A 470 12.95 -25.68 9.54
C ASP A 470 13.53 -24.29 9.21
N ALA A 471 13.79 -24.01 7.93
CA ALA A 471 14.16 -22.69 7.45
C ALA A 471 13.38 -22.32 6.18
N TYR A 472 12.91 -21.08 6.10
CA TYR A 472 12.37 -20.48 4.89
C TYR A 472 13.45 -19.64 4.20
N VAL A 473 13.68 -19.88 2.91
CA VAL A 473 14.64 -19.13 2.09
C VAL A 473 13.91 -18.19 1.14
N GLN A 474 14.24 -16.90 1.24
CA GLN A 474 13.81 -15.89 0.29
C GLN A 474 14.90 -15.67 -0.78
N ALA A 475 14.54 -15.97 -2.02
CA ALA A 475 15.35 -15.78 -3.21
C ALA A 475 15.56 -14.30 -3.56
N ALA A 476 16.61 -14.02 -4.35
CA ALA A 476 16.88 -12.69 -4.88
C ALA A 476 15.95 -12.33 -6.05
N GLY A 477 15.65 -11.03 -6.20
CA GLY A 477 14.96 -10.47 -7.37
C GLY A 477 13.78 -9.54 -7.05
N SER A 478 13.19 -9.65 -5.86
CA SER A 478 12.11 -8.74 -5.45
C SER A 478 12.64 -7.36 -5.01
N SER A 479 12.19 -6.30 -5.67
CA SER A 479 12.39 -4.91 -5.21
C SER A 479 11.42 -4.50 -4.09
N ALA A 480 10.46 -5.36 -3.75
CA ALA A 480 9.46 -5.17 -2.69
C ALA A 480 9.64 -6.19 -1.56
N VAL A 481 8.96 -5.99 -0.43
CA VAL A 481 8.94 -6.97 0.67
C VAL A 481 8.04 -8.16 0.26
N PRO A 482 8.57 -9.40 0.16
CA PRO A 482 7.77 -10.55 -0.25
C PRO A 482 6.76 -10.95 0.83
N VAL A 483 5.51 -11.22 0.43
CA VAL A 483 4.44 -11.61 1.36
C VAL A 483 4.71 -12.99 1.97
N ALA A 484 5.29 -13.92 1.19
CA ALA A 484 5.66 -15.25 1.67
C ALA A 484 6.71 -15.20 2.79
N MET A 485 7.69 -14.30 2.69
CA MET A 485 8.64 -14.01 3.76
C MET A 485 7.93 -13.53 5.03
N LEU A 486 7.00 -12.57 4.93
CA LEU A 486 6.23 -12.06 6.08
C LEU A 486 5.33 -13.12 6.72
N GLU A 487 4.72 -14.01 5.93
CA GLU A 487 3.91 -15.12 6.44
C GLU A 487 4.77 -16.21 7.09
N ALA A 488 5.96 -16.50 6.56
CA ALA A 488 6.95 -17.37 7.21
C ALA A 488 7.39 -16.83 8.58
N MET A 489 7.73 -15.53 8.64
CA MET A 489 8.02 -14.84 9.91
C MET A 489 6.83 -14.96 10.87
N ALA A 490 5.61 -14.64 10.44
CA ALA A 490 4.41 -14.72 11.29
C ALA A 490 4.08 -16.15 11.77
N ALA A 491 4.45 -17.18 10.99
CA ALA A 491 4.33 -18.58 11.37
C ALA A 491 5.42 -19.05 12.36
N GLY A 492 6.43 -18.22 12.66
CA GLY A 492 7.56 -18.58 13.53
C GLY A 492 8.65 -19.39 12.83
N VAL A 493 8.64 -19.43 11.50
CA VAL A 493 9.69 -20.09 10.72
C VAL A 493 10.89 -19.17 10.62
N THR A 494 12.09 -19.71 10.84
CA THR A 494 13.34 -18.97 10.67
C THR A 494 13.53 -18.60 9.21
N VAL A 495 13.64 -17.30 8.93
CA VAL A 495 13.88 -16.81 7.57
C VAL A 495 15.36 -16.55 7.35
N VAL A 496 15.89 -17.09 6.25
CA VAL A 496 17.16 -16.69 5.65
C VAL A 496 16.86 -16.06 4.30
N ALA A 497 17.44 -14.90 3.99
CA ALA A 497 17.13 -14.17 2.77
C ALA A 497 18.38 -13.63 2.09
N MET A 498 18.34 -13.51 0.76
CA MET A 498 19.35 -12.77 0.01
C MET A 498 19.04 -11.26 0.05
N ASN A 499 20.06 -10.40 0.16
CA ASN A 499 19.85 -8.96 0.22
C ASN A 499 19.48 -8.38 -1.15
N SER A 500 18.18 -8.37 -1.48
CA SER A 500 17.61 -7.63 -2.60
C SER A 500 16.49 -6.70 -2.16
N GLY A 501 16.56 -5.43 -2.57
CA GLY A 501 15.49 -4.45 -2.34
C GLY A 501 15.21 -4.18 -0.85
N LEU A 502 13.93 -4.26 -0.46
CA LEU A 502 13.46 -3.93 0.89
C LEU A 502 13.59 -5.10 1.90
N VAL A 503 14.15 -6.24 1.49
CA VAL A 503 14.28 -7.44 2.34
C VAL A 503 15.07 -7.14 3.61
N ALA A 504 16.23 -6.49 3.50
CA ALA A 504 17.07 -6.11 4.65
C ALA A 504 16.48 -4.98 5.53
N GLU A 505 15.44 -4.26 5.08
CA GLU A 505 14.72 -3.30 5.92
C GLU A 505 13.71 -3.98 6.87
N VAL A 506 13.30 -5.22 6.56
CA VAL A 506 12.32 -6.02 7.32
C VAL A 506 12.99 -7.15 8.10
N LEU A 507 13.96 -7.82 7.47
CA LEU A 507 14.71 -8.91 8.06
C LEU A 507 16.02 -8.38 8.65
N VAL A 508 16.00 -8.08 9.94
CA VAL A 508 17.17 -7.56 10.65
C VAL A 508 18.12 -8.72 11.00
N GLN A 509 19.32 -8.69 10.40
CA GLN A 509 20.39 -9.67 10.56
C GLN A 509 20.62 -10.07 12.02
N GLY A 510 20.52 -11.37 12.31
CA GLY A 510 20.74 -11.94 13.65
C GLY A 510 19.68 -11.59 14.68
N ARG A 511 18.59 -10.90 14.31
CA ARG A 511 17.54 -10.46 15.23
C ARG A 511 16.15 -11.03 14.90
N CYS A 512 15.75 -11.06 13.63
CA CYS A 512 14.48 -11.66 13.19
C CYS A 512 14.64 -12.52 11.93
N GLY A 513 15.87 -12.92 11.63
CA GLY A 513 16.28 -13.77 10.51
C GLY A 513 17.74 -13.51 10.14
N LEU A 514 18.21 -14.13 9.05
CA LEU A 514 19.55 -13.90 8.50
C LEU A 514 19.48 -13.34 7.08
N VAL A 515 20.40 -12.45 6.74
CA VAL A 515 20.52 -11.80 5.44
C VAL A 515 21.92 -12.06 4.86
N ALA A 516 21.97 -12.78 3.73
CA ALA A 516 23.17 -12.95 2.93
C ALA A 516 23.45 -11.67 2.10
N ALA A 517 24.71 -11.27 1.99
CA ALA A 517 25.08 -10.01 1.34
C ALA A 517 25.01 -10.10 -0.20
N GLY A 518 24.12 -9.34 -0.82
CA GLY A 518 23.93 -9.32 -2.27
C GLY A 518 23.52 -10.69 -2.85
N ALA A 519 23.99 -10.98 -4.07
CA ALA A 519 23.83 -12.28 -4.73
C ALA A 519 24.95 -13.29 -4.35
N ASP A 520 25.50 -13.18 -3.13
CA ASP A 520 26.56 -14.07 -2.65
C ASP A 520 25.99 -15.41 -2.19
N THR A 521 26.30 -16.46 -2.95
CA THR A 521 25.90 -17.84 -2.64
C THR A 521 26.70 -18.42 -1.46
N ASP A 522 27.94 -18.00 -1.24
CA ASP A 522 28.77 -18.48 -0.13
C ASP A 522 28.25 -17.92 1.20
N ALA A 523 27.84 -16.64 1.22
CA ALA A 523 27.15 -16.04 2.36
C ALA A 523 25.77 -16.69 2.63
N LEU A 524 25.02 -17.09 1.59
CA LEU A 524 23.76 -17.82 1.74
C LEU A 524 23.97 -19.22 2.33
N VAL A 525 25.02 -19.94 1.89
CA VAL A 525 25.40 -21.24 2.47
C VAL A 525 25.74 -21.07 3.95
N ALA A 526 26.65 -20.15 4.31
CA ALA A 526 27.07 -19.95 5.70
C ALA A 526 25.90 -19.57 6.63
N ALA A 527 24.98 -18.72 6.15
CA ALA A 527 23.77 -18.38 6.89
C ALA A 527 22.87 -19.62 7.10
N LEU A 528 22.67 -20.44 6.07
CA LEU A 528 21.90 -21.67 6.16
C LEU A 528 22.55 -22.71 7.08
N GLU A 529 23.87 -22.92 7.01
CA GLU A 529 24.58 -23.83 7.93
C GLU A 529 24.34 -23.45 9.39
N SER A 530 24.48 -22.17 9.73
CA SER A 530 24.30 -21.68 11.10
C SER A 530 22.91 -21.98 11.68
N VAL A 531 21.84 -21.85 10.89
CA VAL A 531 20.47 -22.14 11.37
C VAL A 531 20.09 -23.61 11.24
N LEU A 532 20.77 -24.40 10.40
CA LEU A 532 20.50 -25.83 10.27
C LEU A 532 21.17 -26.63 11.40
N ASP A 533 22.40 -26.27 11.77
CA ASP A 533 23.16 -26.92 12.84
C ASP A 533 22.68 -26.53 14.24
N ASP A 534 22.29 -25.28 14.44
CA ASP A 534 21.83 -24.77 15.74
C ASP A 534 20.31 -24.66 15.79
N ALA A 535 19.68 -25.64 16.45
CA ALA A 535 18.24 -25.67 16.68
C ALA A 535 17.75 -24.61 17.67
N GLU A 536 18.59 -24.15 18.60
CA GLU A 536 18.25 -23.11 19.57
C GLU A 536 18.28 -21.73 18.89
N LEU A 537 19.32 -21.43 18.12
CA LEU A 537 19.40 -20.23 17.26
C LEU A 537 18.23 -20.19 16.26
N ARG A 538 17.92 -21.31 15.62
CA ARG A 538 16.77 -21.45 14.71
C ARG A 538 15.47 -21.08 15.42
N GLY A 539 15.18 -21.71 16.57
CA GLY A 539 14.00 -21.42 17.38
C GLY A 539 13.93 -19.97 17.87
N ALA A 540 15.04 -19.41 18.33
CA ALA A 540 15.13 -18.03 18.81
C ALA A 540 14.86 -17.00 17.69
N LEU A 541 15.48 -17.19 16.51
CA LEU A 541 15.24 -16.34 15.35
C LEU A 541 13.81 -16.46 14.82
N GLY A 542 13.23 -17.68 14.81
CA GLY A 542 11.85 -17.92 14.42
C GLY A 542 10.84 -17.24 15.36
N ALA A 543 11.02 -17.38 16.67
CA ALA A 543 10.20 -16.71 17.69
C ALA A 543 10.32 -15.17 17.60
N ALA A 544 11.54 -14.64 17.40
CA ALA A 544 11.75 -13.21 17.24
C ALA A 544 11.17 -12.68 15.91
N ALA A 545 11.20 -13.47 14.83
CA ALA A 545 10.53 -13.16 13.57
C ALA A 545 9.00 -13.11 13.73
N GLN A 546 8.42 -14.04 14.47
CA GLN A 546 6.99 -14.07 14.77
C GLN A 546 6.56 -12.88 15.62
N GLN A 547 7.30 -12.57 16.69
CA GLN A 547 7.03 -11.41 17.53
C GLN A 547 7.12 -10.12 16.71
N PHE A 548 8.18 -9.94 15.92
CA PHE A 548 8.34 -8.80 15.03
C PHE A 548 7.20 -8.68 14.00
N ALA A 549 6.78 -9.80 13.39
CA ALA A 549 5.68 -9.80 12.43
C ALA A 549 4.32 -9.47 13.07
N GLN A 550 4.08 -9.94 14.30
CA GLN A 550 2.88 -9.60 15.07
C GLN A 550 2.87 -8.12 15.48
N ASP A 551 3.98 -7.61 16.00
CA ASP A 551 4.12 -6.21 16.46
C ASP A 551 4.02 -5.19 15.32
N GLN A 552 4.60 -5.50 14.15
CA GLN A 552 4.58 -4.59 13.00
C GLN A 552 3.34 -4.75 12.10
N TYR A 553 2.78 -5.97 11.99
CA TYR A 553 1.78 -6.28 10.95
C TYR A 553 0.53 -7.04 11.42
N GLY A 554 0.45 -7.46 12.70
CA GLY A 554 -0.56 -8.41 13.21
C GLY A 554 -2.02 -7.99 13.01
N GLY A 555 -2.32 -6.69 13.01
CA GLY A 555 -3.67 -6.19 12.70
C GLY A 555 -4.09 -6.33 11.23
N SER A 556 -3.15 -6.56 10.31
CA SER A 556 -3.38 -6.55 8.86
C SER A 556 -3.21 -7.92 8.19
N LEU A 557 -2.23 -8.74 8.59
CA LEU A 557 -2.07 -10.10 8.06
C LEU A 557 -3.25 -11.00 8.47
N PHE A 558 -3.62 -11.01 9.75
CA PHE A 558 -4.65 -11.92 10.27
C PHE A 558 -6.09 -11.48 9.94
N ALA A 559 -6.33 -10.19 9.69
CA ALA A 559 -7.63 -9.68 9.26
C ALA A 559 -8.06 -10.23 7.88
N GLY A 560 -7.10 -10.67 7.05
CA GLY A 560 -7.40 -11.38 5.79
C GLY A 560 -7.99 -12.78 5.98
N ARG A 561 -7.70 -13.46 7.11
CA ARG A 561 -8.00 -14.89 7.31
C ARG A 561 -9.29 -15.18 8.08
N ALA A 562 -9.81 -14.22 8.86
CA ALA A 562 -11.11 -14.34 9.54
C ALA A 562 -12.34 -14.51 8.60
N SER A 563 -12.13 -14.49 7.27
CA SER A 563 -13.16 -14.73 6.25
C SER A 563 -13.37 -16.19 5.87
N TYR A 564 -12.55 -17.14 6.35
CA TYR A 564 -12.58 -18.54 5.90
C TYR A 564 -13.38 -19.51 6.77
N GLY A 565 -13.61 -19.19 8.05
CA GLY A 565 -14.30 -20.08 8.99
C GLY A 565 -15.65 -19.55 9.47
N TYR A 566 -16.70 -19.59 8.63
CA TYR A 566 -18.08 -19.82 9.08
C TYR A 566 -19.01 -20.09 7.88
N ARG A 567 -19.48 -21.34 7.76
CA ARG A 567 -20.68 -21.67 6.98
C ARG A 567 -21.88 -21.36 7.89
N ALA A 568 -22.76 -20.47 7.43
CA ALA A 568 -24.12 -20.37 7.90
C ALA A 568 -24.99 -20.05 6.68
N GLU A 569 -25.99 -20.86 6.43
CA GLU A 569 -26.92 -20.71 5.30
C GLU A 569 -28.04 -19.71 5.63
N PHE A 570 -28.77 -19.32 4.57
CA PHE A 570 -30.05 -18.58 4.59
C PHE A 570 -30.04 -17.08 4.97
N PRO A 571 -31.03 -16.29 4.51
CA PRO A 571 -31.78 -16.38 3.26
C PRO A 571 -31.69 -15.09 2.39
N ALA A 572 -32.04 -15.21 1.10
CA ALA A 572 -32.38 -14.05 0.27
C ALA A 572 -33.81 -13.57 0.65
N SER A 573 -34.26 -12.33 0.46
CA SER A 573 -33.97 -11.35 -0.61
C SER A 573 -34.50 -9.95 -0.21
N GLY A 574 -34.37 -8.94 -1.07
CA GLY A 574 -34.92 -7.58 -0.83
C GLY A 574 -33.84 -6.52 -0.69
N ALA A 575 -33.16 -6.45 0.47
CA ALA A 575 -32.13 -5.43 0.74
C ALA A 575 -31.03 -5.34 -0.34
N ARG A 576 -30.63 -6.50 -0.90
CA ARG A 576 -29.63 -6.60 -1.99
C ARG A 576 -30.06 -5.86 -3.27
N ARG A 577 -31.36 -5.81 -3.59
CA ARG A 577 -31.90 -5.07 -4.76
C ARG A 577 -31.93 -3.56 -4.51
N LEU A 578 -32.31 -3.15 -3.30
CA LEU A 578 -32.39 -1.72 -2.93
C LEU A 578 -30.99 -1.07 -2.88
N LEU A 579 -30.01 -1.74 -2.26
CA LEU A 579 -28.63 -1.27 -2.18
C LEU A 579 -27.94 -1.21 -3.56
N LYS A 580 -28.17 -2.22 -4.43
CA LYS A 580 -27.68 -2.18 -5.82
C LYS A 580 -28.28 -1.00 -6.60
N ARG A 581 -29.59 -0.76 -6.47
CA ARG A 581 -30.28 0.39 -7.09
C ARG A 581 -29.76 1.74 -6.60
N LEU A 582 -29.49 1.90 -5.30
CA LEU A 582 -28.92 3.14 -4.75
C LEU A 582 -27.47 3.37 -5.24
N PHE A 583 -26.69 2.31 -5.43
CA PHE A 583 -25.34 2.41 -5.99
C PHE A 583 -25.34 2.73 -7.49
N GLU A 584 -26.22 2.09 -8.27
CA GLU A 584 -26.49 2.39 -9.69
C GLU A 584 -27.09 3.79 -9.91
N ALA A 585 -27.67 4.42 -8.89
CA ALA A 585 -28.20 5.79 -8.97
C ALA A 585 -27.14 6.88 -8.73
N VAL A 586 -25.98 6.53 -8.15
CA VAL A 586 -24.88 7.47 -7.86
C VAL A 586 -23.82 7.46 -8.97
N TYR A 587 -23.66 6.34 -9.68
CA TYR A 587 -22.72 6.21 -10.80
C TYR A 587 -23.48 5.93 -12.10
N PRO A 588 -23.25 6.68 -13.19
CA PRO A 588 -23.96 6.47 -14.43
C PRO A 588 -23.66 5.08 -15.00
N ARG A 589 -24.69 4.36 -15.47
CA ARG A 589 -24.57 3.01 -16.07
C ARG A 589 -23.56 2.90 -17.23
N ARG A 590 -23.18 4.03 -17.83
CA ARG A 590 -22.13 4.11 -18.87
C ARG A 590 -20.71 3.95 -18.34
N ALA A 591 -20.49 4.17 -17.04
CA ALA A 591 -19.17 4.12 -16.39
C ALA A 591 -18.92 2.82 -15.60
N LEU A 592 -19.97 2.08 -15.22
CA LEU A 592 -19.86 0.82 -14.50
C LEU A 592 -20.83 -0.22 -15.10
N VAL A 593 -20.24 -1.23 -15.73
CA VAL A 593 -20.88 -2.28 -16.51
C VAL A 593 -20.82 -3.59 -15.72
N TRP A 594 -21.99 -4.19 -15.45
CA TRP A 594 -22.12 -5.51 -14.78
C TRP A 594 -22.74 -6.58 -15.66
N ASN A 595 -23.61 -6.15 -16.57
CA ASN A 595 -24.38 -6.95 -17.50
C ASN A 595 -24.97 -5.99 -18.55
N GLY A 596 -25.17 -6.46 -19.77
CA GLY A 596 -25.97 -5.77 -20.79
C GLY A 596 -27.47 -5.94 -20.57
N ARG A 597 -28.24 -5.47 -21.55
CA ARG A 597 -29.71 -5.55 -21.62
C ARG A 597 -30.21 -6.99 -21.61
N ARG A 598 -31.20 -7.26 -20.76
CA ARG A 598 -31.82 -8.59 -20.58
C ARG A 598 -32.84 -8.93 -21.68
N ASP A 599 -33.32 -7.93 -22.40
CA ASP A 599 -34.26 -8.05 -23.52
C ASP A 599 -33.58 -8.21 -24.88
N VAL A 600 -32.24 -8.20 -24.93
CA VAL A 600 -31.45 -8.42 -26.15
C VAL A 600 -30.75 -9.78 -26.06
N PRO A 601 -30.88 -10.68 -27.05
CA PRO A 601 -30.25 -12.00 -27.03
C PRO A 601 -28.76 -11.91 -27.35
N GLN A 602 -27.98 -11.44 -26.38
CA GLN A 602 -26.53 -11.27 -26.45
C GLN A 602 -25.84 -11.82 -25.21
N PHE A 603 -24.56 -12.18 -25.32
CA PHE A 603 -23.65 -12.38 -24.18
C PHE A 603 -22.25 -11.86 -24.53
N ALA A 604 -21.47 -11.50 -23.51
CA ALA A 604 -20.05 -11.21 -23.69
C ALA A 604 -19.21 -12.23 -22.93
N LEU A 605 -18.35 -12.95 -23.65
CA LEU A 605 -17.29 -13.77 -23.05
C LEU A 605 -16.07 -12.89 -22.87
N THR A 606 -15.50 -12.92 -21.66
CA THR A 606 -14.35 -12.09 -21.29
C THR A 606 -13.28 -12.90 -20.58
N PHE A 607 -12.02 -12.66 -20.93
CA PHE A 607 -10.86 -13.35 -20.39
C PHE A 607 -10.02 -12.39 -19.55
N ASP A 608 -9.65 -12.79 -18.33
CA ASP A 608 -8.70 -12.06 -17.47
C ASP A 608 -7.32 -12.75 -17.49
N ASP A 609 -6.32 -12.09 -16.89
CA ASP A 609 -4.93 -12.56 -16.70
C ASP A 609 -4.09 -12.83 -17.97
N GLY A 610 -4.59 -12.54 -19.18
CA GLY A 610 -3.81 -12.63 -20.42
C GLY A 610 -2.79 -11.48 -20.62
N PRO A 611 -1.98 -11.51 -21.71
CA PRO A 611 -1.75 -12.66 -22.57
C PRO A 611 -0.94 -13.74 -21.85
N ASP A 612 -1.11 -14.99 -22.25
CA ASP A 612 -0.37 -16.14 -21.73
C ASP A 612 0.08 -17.00 -22.91
N ALA A 613 1.39 -17.22 -23.03
CA ALA A 613 2.02 -17.86 -24.19
C ALA A 613 1.55 -19.30 -24.45
N VAL A 614 1.06 -20.01 -23.44
CA VAL A 614 0.60 -21.40 -23.56
C VAL A 614 -0.91 -21.47 -23.79
N PHE A 615 -1.68 -20.76 -22.97
CA PHE A 615 -3.13 -20.88 -22.96
C PHE A 615 -3.81 -19.96 -23.98
N THR A 616 -3.30 -18.74 -24.20
CA THR A 616 -3.99 -17.76 -25.07
C THR A 616 -4.05 -18.19 -26.53
N PRO A 617 -3.00 -18.73 -27.18
CA PRO A 617 -3.11 -19.23 -28.55
C PRO A 617 -4.19 -20.31 -28.72
N ARG A 618 -4.33 -21.21 -27.73
CA ARG A 618 -5.33 -22.29 -27.72
C ARG A 618 -6.76 -21.76 -27.46
N ILE A 619 -6.90 -20.74 -26.61
CA ILE A 619 -8.16 -20.00 -26.46
C ILE A 619 -8.57 -19.36 -27.80
N LEU A 620 -7.65 -18.68 -28.48
CA LEU A 620 -7.91 -18.04 -29.77
C LEU A 620 -8.33 -19.06 -30.84
N GLU A 621 -7.71 -20.24 -30.88
CA GLU A 621 -8.09 -21.34 -31.76
C GLU A 621 -9.54 -21.79 -31.53
N ILE A 622 -9.93 -22.07 -30.28
CA ILE A 622 -11.32 -22.44 -29.92
C ILE A 622 -12.29 -21.31 -30.28
N LEU A 623 -11.95 -20.05 -29.98
CA LEU A 623 -12.79 -18.91 -30.33
C LEU A 623 -12.99 -18.78 -31.86
N ARG A 624 -11.94 -19.04 -32.65
CA ARG A 624 -11.97 -19.04 -34.11
C ARG A 624 -12.84 -20.18 -34.67
N GLU A 625 -12.67 -21.40 -34.17
CA GLU A 625 -13.50 -22.56 -34.54
C GLU A 625 -14.99 -22.30 -34.28
N HIS A 626 -15.33 -21.76 -33.11
CA HIS A 626 -16.70 -21.39 -32.78
C HIS A 626 -17.17 -20.09 -33.48
N SER A 627 -16.32 -19.38 -34.23
CA SER A 627 -16.63 -18.07 -34.84
C SER A 627 -17.15 -17.05 -33.79
N LEU A 628 -16.43 -16.92 -32.68
CA LEU A 628 -16.77 -16.08 -31.54
C LEU A 628 -15.70 -14.99 -31.34
N LYS A 629 -16.13 -13.73 -31.16
CA LYS A 629 -15.25 -12.65 -30.69
C LYS A 629 -15.53 -12.35 -29.21
N ALA A 630 -14.50 -11.91 -28.50
CA ALA A 630 -14.43 -11.84 -27.03
C ALA A 630 -13.61 -10.61 -26.62
N THR A 631 -13.70 -10.22 -25.34
CA THR A 631 -12.89 -9.13 -24.77
C THR A 631 -11.86 -9.66 -23.79
N PHE A 632 -10.58 -9.36 -24.00
CA PHE A 632 -9.47 -9.79 -23.17
C PHE A 632 -8.99 -8.63 -22.29
N PHE A 633 -9.05 -8.80 -20.97
CA PHE A 633 -8.47 -7.89 -19.99
C PHE A 633 -7.04 -8.32 -19.69
N LEU A 634 -6.09 -7.57 -20.27
CA LEU A 634 -4.68 -7.93 -20.29
C LEU A 634 -3.89 -7.26 -19.16
N ILE A 635 -2.92 -7.98 -18.61
CA ILE A 635 -1.95 -7.48 -17.62
C ILE A 635 -0.78 -6.82 -18.36
N GLY A 636 -0.39 -5.61 -17.94
CA GLY A 636 0.60 -4.78 -18.63
C GLY A 636 1.97 -5.43 -18.83
N ASN A 637 2.58 -6.02 -17.80
CA ASN A 637 3.89 -6.64 -17.93
C ASN A 637 3.87 -7.85 -18.89
N ARG A 638 2.76 -8.59 -18.94
CA ARG A 638 2.56 -9.69 -19.91
C ARG A 638 2.43 -9.19 -21.35
N ILE A 639 1.91 -7.96 -21.58
CA ILE A 639 1.92 -7.34 -22.92
C ILE A 639 3.36 -7.00 -23.37
N GLU A 640 4.24 -6.61 -22.45
CA GLU A 640 5.65 -6.35 -22.75
C GLU A 640 6.46 -7.65 -22.98
N GLU A 641 6.12 -8.72 -22.26
CA GLU A 641 6.68 -10.07 -22.46
C GLU A 641 6.19 -10.68 -23.79
N GLU A 642 4.91 -10.52 -24.14
CA GLU A 642 4.25 -11.16 -25.29
C GLU A 642 3.55 -10.14 -26.24
N PRO A 643 4.30 -9.20 -26.85
CA PRO A 643 3.73 -8.13 -27.67
C PRO A 643 3.13 -8.64 -28.98
N GLU A 644 3.75 -9.64 -29.62
CA GLU A 644 3.23 -10.25 -30.85
C GLU A 644 1.93 -11.02 -30.62
N LEU A 645 1.82 -11.74 -29.49
CA LEU A 645 0.59 -12.40 -29.09
C LEU A 645 -0.52 -11.37 -28.81
N THR A 646 -0.18 -10.23 -28.21
CA THR A 646 -1.13 -9.13 -28.01
C THR A 646 -1.63 -8.54 -29.33
N ARG A 647 -0.74 -8.37 -30.32
CA ARG A 647 -1.14 -8.00 -31.70
C ARG A 647 -1.99 -9.07 -32.35
N TYR A 648 -1.69 -10.35 -32.14
CA TYR A 648 -2.43 -11.48 -32.70
C TYR A 648 -3.87 -11.57 -32.18
N ILE A 649 -4.09 -11.37 -30.87
CA ILE A 649 -5.44 -11.24 -30.27
C ILE A 649 -6.24 -10.15 -31.01
N LEU A 650 -5.62 -8.99 -31.26
CA LEU A 650 -6.28 -7.87 -31.94
C LEU A 650 -6.50 -8.15 -33.44
N SER A 651 -5.56 -8.80 -34.13
CA SER A 651 -5.69 -9.13 -35.56
C SER A 651 -6.79 -10.16 -35.82
N GLU A 652 -7.01 -11.07 -34.88
CA GLU A 652 -8.18 -11.96 -34.85
C GLU A 652 -9.49 -11.20 -34.51
N GLY A 653 -9.48 -9.88 -34.37
CA GLY A 653 -10.69 -9.07 -34.19
C GLY A 653 -11.33 -9.21 -32.80
N HIS A 654 -10.54 -9.60 -31.79
CA HIS A 654 -10.96 -9.54 -30.39
C HIS A 654 -10.75 -8.11 -29.82
N GLU A 655 -11.44 -7.81 -28.73
CA GLU A 655 -11.33 -6.51 -28.06
C GLU A 655 -10.33 -6.57 -26.90
N LEU A 656 -9.51 -5.53 -26.75
CA LEU A 656 -8.57 -5.39 -25.63
C LEU A 656 -9.13 -4.49 -24.53
N GLY A 657 -8.88 -4.89 -23.29
CA GLY A 657 -9.18 -4.14 -22.06
C GLY A 657 -8.02 -4.21 -21.07
N ASN A 658 -8.02 -3.31 -20.11
CA ASN A 658 -6.94 -3.14 -19.13
C ASN A 658 -7.18 -4.00 -17.87
N HIS A 659 -6.16 -4.72 -17.39
CA HIS A 659 -6.18 -5.47 -16.12
C HIS A 659 -5.06 -5.05 -15.14
N SER A 660 -4.55 -3.82 -15.26
CA SER A 660 -3.42 -3.24 -14.51
C SER A 660 -2.05 -3.86 -14.84
N TYR A 661 -0.96 -3.20 -14.41
CA TYR A 661 0.37 -3.48 -14.98
C TYR A 661 1.04 -4.71 -14.38
N SER A 662 1.01 -4.88 -13.06
CA SER A 662 1.58 -6.06 -12.38
C SER A 662 0.53 -6.92 -11.65
N HIS A 663 -0.75 -6.79 -12.03
CA HIS A 663 -1.90 -7.41 -11.36
C HIS A 663 -1.99 -7.23 -9.81
N PRO A 664 -1.64 -6.06 -9.22
CA PRO A 664 -1.67 -5.90 -7.77
C PRO A 664 -3.10 -5.66 -7.25
N ARG A 665 -3.34 -5.88 -5.95
CA ARG A 665 -4.63 -5.59 -5.31
C ARG A 665 -4.87 -4.08 -5.17
N LEU A 666 -5.29 -3.43 -6.25
CA LEU A 666 -5.47 -1.97 -6.34
C LEU A 666 -6.33 -1.34 -5.23
N SER A 667 -7.27 -2.09 -4.65
CA SER A 667 -8.11 -1.61 -3.54
C SER A 667 -7.36 -1.28 -2.25
N THR A 668 -6.16 -1.84 -2.03
CA THR A 668 -5.33 -1.59 -0.84
C THR A 668 -4.20 -0.58 -1.09
N MET A 669 -4.07 -0.06 -2.32
CA MET A 669 -2.97 0.81 -2.72
C MET A 669 -3.35 2.31 -2.64
N PRO A 670 -2.37 3.22 -2.46
CA PRO A 670 -2.60 4.65 -2.65
C PRO A 670 -3.07 4.94 -4.08
N TRP A 671 -4.12 5.75 -4.22
CA TRP A 671 -4.79 5.97 -5.52
C TRP A 671 -3.84 6.40 -6.66
N ARG A 672 -2.78 7.18 -6.38
CA ARG A 672 -1.80 7.59 -7.41
C ARG A 672 -1.00 6.42 -7.96
N VAL A 673 -0.71 5.42 -7.13
CA VAL A 673 0.02 4.21 -7.54
C VAL A 673 -0.93 3.30 -8.31
N ALA A 674 -2.15 3.09 -7.79
CA ALA A 674 -3.19 2.33 -8.49
C ALA A 674 -3.53 2.91 -9.87
N MET A 675 -3.50 4.25 -10.05
CA MET A 675 -3.71 4.87 -11.37
C MET A 675 -2.46 4.87 -12.25
N ARG A 676 -1.26 4.68 -11.69
CA ARG A 676 -0.04 4.43 -12.48
C ARG A 676 -0.08 3.04 -13.11
N GLU A 677 -0.42 2.01 -12.34
CA GLU A 677 -0.64 0.64 -12.83
C GLU A 677 -1.61 0.60 -14.03
N VAL A 678 -2.73 1.30 -13.90
CA VAL A 678 -3.75 1.40 -14.93
C VAL A 678 -3.23 2.19 -16.13
N ALA A 679 -2.63 3.37 -15.92
CA ALA A 679 -2.12 4.20 -17.01
C ALA A 679 -0.96 3.56 -17.80
N MET A 680 -0.09 2.76 -17.16
CA MET A 680 0.97 2.01 -17.86
C MET A 680 0.37 0.98 -18.82
N THR A 681 -0.57 0.17 -18.33
CA THR A 681 -1.27 -0.84 -19.14
C THR A 681 -2.11 -0.20 -20.26
N ALA A 682 -2.77 0.93 -19.98
CA ALA A 682 -3.56 1.65 -20.98
C ALA A 682 -2.70 2.11 -22.16
N ARG A 683 -1.47 2.58 -21.90
CA ARG A 683 -0.50 2.99 -22.93
C ARG A 683 0.00 1.81 -23.78
N LEU A 684 0.30 0.67 -23.15
CA LEU A 684 0.73 -0.53 -23.87
C LEU A 684 -0.36 -1.05 -24.80
N ILE A 685 -1.61 -1.08 -24.33
CA ILE A 685 -2.77 -1.44 -25.17
C ILE A 685 -2.95 -0.41 -26.30
N GLU A 686 -2.86 0.89 -26.00
CA GLU A 686 -2.98 1.97 -26.98
C GLU A 686 -1.90 1.90 -28.08
N GLN A 687 -0.65 1.57 -27.73
CA GLN A 687 0.44 1.33 -28.69
C GLN A 687 0.14 0.15 -29.63
N VAL A 688 -0.54 -0.89 -29.16
CA VAL A 688 -0.92 -2.05 -29.99
C VAL A 688 -2.13 -1.74 -30.88
N GLN A 689 -3.16 -1.07 -30.35
CA GLN A 689 -4.43 -0.89 -31.08
C GLN A 689 -4.61 0.47 -31.77
N GLY A 690 -3.65 1.40 -31.63
CA GLY A 690 -3.69 2.73 -32.24
C GLY A 690 -4.78 3.67 -31.72
N ARG A 691 -5.41 3.36 -30.58
CA ARG A 691 -6.48 4.15 -29.95
C ARG A 691 -6.51 3.96 -28.43
N PRO A 692 -6.97 4.96 -27.64
CA PRO A 692 -7.04 4.85 -26.19
C PRO A 692 -7.80 3.62 -25.69
N CYS A 693 -7.23 2.93 -24.69
CA CYS A 693 -7.93 1.85 -24.00
C CYS A 693 -9.01 2.43 -23.08
N THR A 694 -10.29 2.20 -23.41
CA THR A 694 -11.44 2.72 -22.64
C THR A 694 -12.13 1.68 -21.75
N LEU A 695 -11.68 0.43 -21.77
CA LEU A 695 -12.21 -0.64 -20.92
C LEU A 695 -11.20 -1.00 -19.83
N PHE A 696 -11.67 -1.10 -18.60
CA PHE A 696 -10.84 -1.47 -17.46
C PHE A 696 -11.58 -2.40 -16.51
N ARG A 697 -10.94 -3.50 -16.12
CA ARG A 697 -11.39 -4.42 -15.07
C ARG A 697 -10.32 -4.45 -13.98
N PRO A 698 -10.63 -4.09 -12.72
CA PRO A 698 -9.62 -4.11 -11.67
C PRO A 698 -9.33 -5.55 -11.21
N PRO A 699 -8.05 -5.89 -10.93
CA PRO A 699 -7.66 -7.14 -10.28
C PRO A 699 -8.55 -7.52 -9.11
N PHE A 700 -8.86 -8.82 -8.98
CA PHE A 700 -9.77 -9.38 -7.97
C PHE A 700 -11.18 -8.75 -7.96
N GLY A 701 -11.56 -7.97 -8.98
CA GLY A 701 -12.80 -7.19 -9.02
C GLY A 701 -12.87 -6.06 -7.98
N ARG A 702 -11.73 -5.56 -7.47
CA ARG A 702 -11.71 -4.60 -6.33
C ARG A 702 -10.88 -3.36 -6.60
N LEU A 703 -11.50 -2.19 -6.45
CA LEU A 703 -10.84 -0.89 -6.54
C LEU A 703 -11.31 0.07 -5.44
N ALA A 704 -10.40 0.92 -4.95
CA ALA A 704 -10.73 1.98 -4.01
C ALA A 704 -11.55 3.09 -4.69
N LEU A 705 -12.55 3.64 -3.98
CA LEU A 705 -13.51 4.63 -4.51
C LEU A 705 -12.86 5.84 -5.20
N ARG A 706 -11.70 6.28 -4.70
CA ARG A 706 -10.96 7.41 -5.27
C ARG A 706 -10.26 7.08 -6.59
N SER A 707 -9.79 5.85 -6.74
CA SER A 707 -9.21 5.34 -7.99
C SER A 707 -10.33 5.09 -9.01
N LEU A 708 -11.46 4.51 -8.59
CA LEU A 708 -12.68 4.39 -9.41
C LEU A 708 -13.11 5.74 -9.98
N TYR A 709 -13.19 6.77 -9.14
CA TYR A 709 -13.53 8.13 -9.59
C TYR A 709 -12.48 8.74 -10.56
N ALA A 710 -11.19 8.45 -10.36
CA ALA A 710 -10.13 8.93 -11.24
C ALA A 710 -10.21 8.27 -12.62
N SER A 711 -10.20 6.94 -12.69
CA SER A 711 -10.40 6.16 -13.92
C SER A 711 -11.64 6.59 -14.72
N VAL A 712 -12.80 6.74 -14.08
CA VAL A 712 -14.04 7.20 -14.75
C VAL A 712 -13.89 8.63 -15.31
N ARG A 713 -13.09 9.49 -14.67
CA ARG A 713 -12.81 10.85 -15.16
C ARG A 713 -11.88 10.84 -16.37
N GLU A 714 -10.93 9.91 -16.45
CA GLU A 714 -10.08 9.69 -17.62
C GLU A 714 -10.82 8.96 -18.78
N GLY A 715 -12.12 8.67 -18.62
CA GLY A 715 -12.97 8.08 -19.65
C GLY A 715 -13.10 6.56 -19.61
N GLU A 716 -12.50 5.89 -18.63
CA GLU A 716 -12.52 4.43 -18.51
C GLU A 716 -13.90 3.91 -18.06
N ARG A 717 -14.36 2.84 -18.71
CA ARG A 717 -15.55 2.06 -18.32
C ARG A 717 -15.11 0.88 -17.47
N PHE A 718 -15.66 0.78 -16.27
CA PHE A 718 -15.43 -0.34 -15.37
C PHE A 718 -16.25 -1.55 -15.80
N VAL A 719 -15.58 -2.63 -16.18
CA VAL A 719 -16.23 -3.86 -16.65
C VAL A 719 -16.10 -4.94 -15.59
N MET A 720 -17.21 -5.22 -14.92
CA MET A 720 -17.35 -6.35 -14.02
C MET A 720 -17.93 -7.55 -14.78
N TRP A 721 -18.52 -8.51 -14.07
CA TRP A 721 -19.15 -9.70 -14.63
C TRP A 721 -20.44 -10.06 -13.88
N SER A 722 -21.32 -10.79 -14.55
CA SER A 722 -22.55 -11.34 -13.97
C SER A 722 -22.49 -12.85 -13.80
N VAL A 723 -21.63 -13.55 -14.56
CA VAL A 723 -21.36 -14.99 -14.49
C VAL A 723 -19.87 -15.22 -14.24
N ASP A 724 -19.57 -16.18 -13.36
CA ASP A 724 -18.22 -16.59 -12.95
C ASP A 724 -18.29 -18.09 -12.61
N PRO A 725 -17.77 -18.98 -13.48
CA PRO A 725 -17.72 -20.41 -13.24
C PRO A 725 -16.52 -20.82 -12.36
N LYS A 726 -15.63 -19.89 -12.01
CA LYS A 726 -14.40 -20.13 -11.25
C LYS A 726 -13.52 -21.22 -11.87
N ASP A 727 -13.35 -21.13 -13.17
CA ASP A 727 -12.53 -22.01 -14.01
C ASP A 727 -11.08 -22.12 -13.50
N PHE A 728 -10.50 -21.01 -13.03
CA PHE A 728 -9.20 -20.96 -12.37
C PHE A 728 -9.09 -21.79 -11.07
N LYS A 729 -10.19 -22.31 -10.53
CA LYS A 729 -10.25 -23.20 -9.35
C LYS A 729 -10.78 -24.60 -9.66
N ALA A 730 -11.07 -24.90 -10.92
CA ALA A 730 -11.64 -26.19 -11.27
C ALA A 730 -10.53 -27.22 -11.44
N ALA A 731 -10.69 -28.40 -10.83
CA ALA A 731 -9.81 -29.53 -11.06
C ALA A 731 -10.16 -30.30 -12.34
N THR A 732 -11.43 -30.27 -12.75
CA THR A 732 -11.92 -30.96 -13.96
C THR A 732 -12.92 -30.10 -14.76
N PRO A 733 -13.13 -30.37 -16.07
CA PRO A 733 -14.11 -29.67 -16.90
C PRO A 733 -15.56 -29.80 -16.40
N GLU A 734 -15.88 -30.91 -15.73
CA GLU A 734 -17.20 -31.20 -15.18
C GLU A 734 -17.54 -30.24 -14.04
N GLU A 735 -16.57 -29.87 -13.20
CA GLU A 735 -16.80 -28.88 -12.14
C GLU A 735 -17.18 -27.51 -12.72
N ILE A 736 -16.60 -27.12 -13.85
CA ILE A 736 -16.97 -25.89 -14.57
C ILE A 736 -18.39 -26.03 -15.12
N THR A 737 -18.66 -27.16 -15.79
CA THR A 737 -19.95 -27.46 -16.43
C THR A 737 -21.10 -27.44 -15.40
N SER A 738 -20.98 -28.15 -14.27
CA SER A 738 -22.00 -28.16 -13.22
C SER A 738 -22.20 -26.81 -12.53
N ARG A 739 -21.18 -25.94 -12.49
CA ARG A 739 -21.34 -24.55 -12.00
C ARG A 739 -22.11 -23.66 -12.98
N LEU A 740 -22.04 -23.95 -14.29
CA LEU A 740 -22.87 -23.31 -15.32
C LEU A 740 -24.31 -23.82 -15.26
N GLU A 741 -24.52 -25.13 -15.11
CA GLU A 741 -25.85 -25.74 -14.94
C GLU A 741 -26.58 -25.21 -13.70
N ALA A 742 -25.89 -25.12 -12.56
CA ALA A 742 -26.43 -24.59 -11.31
C ALA A 742 -26.79 -23.09 -11.37
N LYS A 743 -26.32 -22.37 -12.41
CA LYS A 743 -26.64 -20.97 -12.64
C LYS A 743 -26.64 -20.67 -14.14
N PRO A 744 -27.73 -21.00 -14.85
CA PRO A 744 -27.82 -20.82 -16.30
C PRO A 744 -27.48 -19.39 -16.70
N ILE A 745 -26.68 -19.27 -17.75
CA ILE A 745 -26.40 -18.00 -18.41
C ILE A 745 -27.75 -17.45 -18.91
N VAL A 746 -27.96 -16.14 -18.90
CA VAL A 746 -29.15 -15.48 -19.49
C VAL A 746 -28.76 -14.30 -20.40
N ASN A 747 -29.71 -13.81 -21.20
CA ASN A 747 -29.54 -12.64 -22.08
C ASN A 747 -28.85 -11.47 -21.35
N GLY A 748 -27.84 -10.87 -21.98
CA GLY A 748 -27.10 -9.74 -21.45
C GLY A 748 -26.03 -10.10 -20.40
N ASP A 749 -25.68 -11.38 -20.21
CA ASP A 749 -24.62 -11.74 -19.27
C ASP A 749 -23.21 -11.42 -19.78
N ILE A 750 -22.34 -11.05 -18.83
CA ILE A 750 -20.90 -10.92 -19.02
C ILE A 750 -20.26 -12.04 -18.21
N ILE A 751 -19.54 -12.92 -18.91
CA ILE A 751 -18.92 -14.13 -18.37
C ILE A 751 -17.44 -13.82 -18.13
N LEU A 752 -17.00 -13.93 -16.87
CA LEU A 752 -15.59 -13.97 -16.53
C LEU A 752 -15.03 -15.37 -16.76
N TYR A 753 -13.89 -15.46 -17.40
CA TYR A 753 -13.08 -16.66 -17.60
C TYR A 753 -11.59 -16.29 -17.48
N HIS A 754 -10.74 -17.25 -17.16
CA HIS A 754 -9.28 -17.07 -17.10
C HIS A 754 -8.59 -18.00 -18.11
N GLY A 755 -9.07 -19.24 -18.26
CA GLY A 755 -8.53 -20.21 -19.21
C GLY A 755 -7.12 -20.70 -18.87
N THR A 756 -6.66 -20.49 -17.63
CA THR A 756 -5.26 -20.68 -17.18
C THR A 756 -4.88 -22.12 -16.82
N ASN A 757 -5.71 -23.10 -17.19
CA ASN A 757 -5.45 -24.53 -16.96
C ASN A 757 -6.17 -25.41 -18.00
N GLU A 758 -5.75 -26.68 -18.14
CA GLU A 758 -6.31 -27.62 -19.11
C GLU A 758 -7.80 -27.90 -18.90
N ALA A 759 -8.28 -27.96 -17.65
CA ALA A 759 -9.69 -28.20 -17.35
C ALA A 759 -10.57 -27.05 -17.86
N ALA A 760 -10.09 -25.81 -17.76
CA ALA A 760 -10.72 -24.63 -18.33
C ALA A 760 -10.69 -24.63 -19.87
N LEU A 761 -9.57 -24.97 -20.51
CA LEU A 761 -9.54 -25.10 -21.97
C LEU A 761 -10.53 -26.16 -22.48
N GLN A 762 -10.59 -27.33 -21.84
CA GLN A 762 -11.49 -28.41 -22.23
C GLN A 762 -12.98 -28.10 -21.96
N ALA A 763 -13.29 -27.26 -20.96
CA ALA A 763 -14.66 -26.82 -20.69
C ALA A 763 -15.12 -25.64 -21.58
N LEU A 764 -14.20 -24.91 -22.20
CA LEU A 764 -14.52 -23.69 -22.95
C LEU A 764 -15.51 -23.92 -24.13
N PRO A 765 -15.40 -24.97 -24.96
CA PRO A 765 -16.39 -25.27 -26.00
C PRO A 765 -17.82 -25.42 -25.44
N ARG A 766 -18.00 -26.21 -24.37
CA ARG A 766 -19.30 -26.42 -23.70
C ARG A 766 -19.85 -25.12 -23.11
N LEU A 767 -18.99 -24.26 -22.55
CA LEU A 767 -19.39 -22.94 -22.07
C LEU A 767 -19.92 -22.07 -23.22
N ILE A 768 -19.25 -22.08 -24.38
CA ILE A 768 -19.68 -21.32 -25.57
C ILE A 768 -21.03 -21.82 -26.09
N GLU A 769 -21.25 -23.13 -26.10
CA GLU A 769 -22.53 -23.76 -26.45
C GLU A 769 -23.65 -23.33 -25.50
N ALA A 770 -23.46 -23.50 -24.18
CA ALA A 770 -24.41 -23.08 -23.14
C ALA A 770 -24.71 -21.57 -23.17
N ALA A 771 -23.72 -20.74 -23.53
CA ALA A 771 -23.90 -19.30 -23.70
C ALA A 771 -24.75 -18.93 -24.93
N ARG A 772 -24.72 -19.77 -25.98
CA ARG A 772 -25.47 -19.59 -27.23
C ARG A 772 -26.90 -20.13 -27.21
N GLU A 773 -27.23 -21.05 -26.31
CA GLU A 773 -28.59 -21.59 -26.12
C GLU A 773 -29.64 -20.48 -26.11
N GLY A 774 -30.84 -20.72 -26.65
CA GLY A 774 -31.86 -19.67 -26.75
C GLY A 774 -31.52 -18.55 -27.75
N GLY A 775 -30.58 -18.78 -28.67
CA GLY A 775 -30.31 -17.88 -29.81
C GLY A 775 -29.47 -16.65 -29.49
N ARG A 776 -28.64 -16.71 -28.45
CA ARG A 776 -27.83 -15.56 -28.01
C ARG A 776 -26.57 -15.37 -28.86
N LYS A 777 -26.38 -14.15 -29.37
CA LYS A 777 -25.17 -13.76 -30.10
C LYS A 777 -24.05 -13.36 -29.14
N GLY A 778 -22.89 -13.99 -29.27
CA GLY A 778 -21.67 -13.53 -28.61
C GLY A 778 -21.17 -12.21 -29.20
N VAL A 779 -20.80 -11.27 -28.34
CA VAL A 779 -20.36 -9.91 -28.70
C VAL A 779 -19.23 -9.45 -27.77
N THR A 780 -18.41 -8.51 -28.24
CA THR A 780 -17.44 -7.80 -27.38
C THR A 780 -18.16 -6.81 -26.45
N ILE A 781 -17.48 -6.32 -25.41
CA ILE A 781 -18.05 -5.41 -24.41
C ILE A 781 -18.46 -4.07 -25.04
N SER A 782 -17.75 -3.56 -26.05
CA SER A 782 -18.18 -2.34 -26.76
C SER A 782 -19.36 -2.54 -27.71
N GLU A 783 -19.55 -3.74 -28.26
CA GLU A 783 -20.70 -4.09 -29.11
C GLU A 783 -21.98 -4.40 -28.31
N MET A 784 -21.82 -4.82 -27.06
CA MET A 784 -22.90 -5.22 -26.17
C MET A 784 -23.87 -4.06 -25.88
N ARG A 785 -25.18 -4.32 -26.02
CA ARG A 785 -26.22 -3.31 -25.71
C ARG A 785 -26.39 -3.16 -24.20
N MET A 786 -26.01 -2.00 -23.65
CA MET A 786 -26.08 -1.63 -22.22
C MET A 786 -27.40 -0.95 -21.81
#